data_AF-A0A8K0WS25-F1
#
_entry.id   AF-A0A8K0WS25-F1
#
_cell.length_a   1.000
_cell.length_b   1.000
_cell.length_c   1.000
_cell.angle_alpha   90.00
_cell.angle_beta   90.00
_cell.angle_gamma   90.00
#
_symmetry.space_group_name_H-M   'P 1'
#
loop_
_entity.id
_entity.type
_entity.pdbx_description
1 polymer ?
#
loop_
_entity_poly.entity_id
_entity_poly.type
_entity_poly.pdbx_seq_one_letter_code
_entity_poly.pdbx_strand_id
1 'polypeptide(L)'
;MKLTSRALLLVAGALAVSAATPEPDEDGKYWIYGTGIKAAFIPYGASISDLQLEDKYGSMRDIIVGFDNASHYSVDEMHAHLGGVVGRYANRIKNSTFEIDGETFHIEPNDNPTDEYPEGVNTLHGGPDGWDYRNFTVVSHTNSSITFSLVDPDGKEGFPGEVISYITYTLTGRDWDIKMVALSTTRKTPIMLSSHAYWNLDGFANNETNTALNHTFHMPYGGQRVAVDNILIPTGEILSNAKGSVNDFWSAPKQIGASWDDPELEDNCGLGCTGYDNCWLVNRGQLGSYDWRTTQPVASLWSEWSGIRIDVWSDQDAFQMYSCNFQDGSLPVKRSQGHFDNDDFPRTIAQYGCVVMEVQDWIDGINHPEWMRGNKQIFGPGDDPYSRGLLRLDMEDDRAQVDLGIAADIEEAQMVQSQPDAAIQSPSAEESAVKQPKKRFVGRRAAADGTPKNPADETGTQSGAVQAHKARRPPRMLNQVPKEILEDKNLQEAIALLPANYSFEIPKTIHRIRTLGATKVALQMPEGLLLFATTISDILTQFCPGIETLIMGDVTYGACCIDDYTARALGCDLLVHYAHSCLIPVDVTKIKTLYVFVDISIDTTHLLATLERNFASGKTIAVVGTIQFNATIHGIRSSLERAGFNVLVPQIAPLSKGEILGCTSPRLKDDDAVDLILYLGDGRFHLESIMIHNPSIPAYRYDPYSRKLTRETYGHEEMQTVRRSAIQTARTARKWGLILGSLGRQGNPHTMGLIEKRLTERGIPWVNLLLSEIFPGKLALMNDVECWVQVACPRLSIDWGYAFPRPLLTPYEALVALEAREGWGSGPYPMDFYGKDGLARAKPIEAGGSG
;
A
#
# COMPACT_ATOMS: atom_id res chain seq x y z
N MET A 1 6.94 -57.76 -24.84
CA MET A 1 7.76 -58.19 -23.67
C MET A 1 8.67 -57.01 -23.32
N LYS A 2 8.69 -56.50 -22.08
CA LYS A 2 9.31 -57.07 -20.85
C LYS A 2 10.82 -57.29 -21.05
N LEU A 3 11.75 -56.75 -20.24
CA LEU A 3 11.63 -56.10 -18.91
C LEU A 3 12.73 -55.03 -18.65
N THR A 4 12.63 -54.37 -17.49
CA THR A 4 13.43 -53.24 -16.96
C THR A 4 14.85 -53.60 -16.51
N SER A 5 15.74 -52.60 -16.31
CA SER A 5 16.30 -52.26 -14.97
C SER A 5 17.38 -51.14 -14.97
N ARG A 6 17.26 -50.20 -14.01
CA ARG A 6 18.28 -49.37 -13.31
C ARG A 6 19.50 -48.79 -14.07
N ALA A 7 19.57 -47.46 -14.07
CA ALA A 7 20.84 -46.72 -13.95
C ALA A 7 20.97 -46.17 -12.51
N LEU A 8 22.19 -46.10 -11.98
CA LEU A 8 22.49 -45.68 -10.59
C LEU A 8 23.19 -44.31 -10.62
N LEU A 9 22.59 -43.27 -10.04
CA LEU A 9 23.22 -41.95 -9.92
C LEU A 9 23.91 -41.81 -8.56
N LEU A 10 25.23 -41.61 -8.59
CA LEU A 10 26.04 -41.32 -7.41
C LEU A 10 25.94 -39.83 -7.06
N VAL A 11 25.24 -39.50 -5.98
CA VAL A 11 25.30 -38.16 -5.37
C VAL A 11 26.58 -38.06 -4.55
N ALA A 12 27.54 -37.24 -4.99
CA ALA A 12 28.72 -36.93 -4.21
C ALA A 12 28.36 -35.88 -3.13
N GLY A 13 28.39 -36.28 -1.87
CA GLY A 13 28.01 -35.41 -0.75
C GLY A 13 29.01 -34.27 -0.53
N ALA A 14 28.57 -33.03 -0.77
CA ALA A 14 29.17 -31.86 -0.14
C ALA A 14 28.55 -31.70 1.26
N LEU A 15 29.38 -31.72 2.30
CA LEU A 15 28.94 -31.45 3.67
C LEU A 15 28.67 -29.95 3.85
N ALA A 16 27.49 -29.52 3.39
CA ALA A 16 26.85 -28.34 3.97
C ALA A 16 26.59 -28.63 5.45
N VAL A 17 26.96 -27.71 6.33
CA VAL A 17 26.49 -27.74 7.72
C VAL A 17 25.01 -27.38 7.65
N SER A 18 24.16 -28.41 7.69
CA SER A 18 22.73 -28.23 7.90
C SER A 18 22.54 -27.54 9.25
N ALA A 19 22.13 -26.27 9.22
CA ALA A 19 21.26 -25.78 10.27
C ALA A 19 19.98 -26.60 10.14
N ALA A 20 19.75 -27.52 11.07
CA ALA A 20 18.60 -28.42 10.99
C ALA A 20 17.32 -27.59 10.90
N THR A 21 16.49 -27.87 9.88
CA THR A 21 15.10 -27.42 9.89
C THR A 21 14.49 -27.89 11.21
N PRO A 22 13.88 -27.01 12.03
CA PRO A 22 13.38 -27.45 13.31
C PRO A 22 12.27 -28.47 13.10
N GLU A 23 12.51 -29.69 13.56
CA GLU A 23 11.53 -30.79 13.59
C GLU A 23 10.36 -30.41 14.52
N PRO A 24 9.17 -31.00 14.34
CA PRO A 24 8.04 -30.75 15.22
C PRO A 24 8.31 -31.29 16.64
N ASP A 25 7.52 -30.84 17.61
CA ASP A 25 7.53 -31.38 18.96
C ASP A 25 6.92 -32.79 19.06
N GLU A 26 6.87 -33.34 20.27
CA GLU A 26 6.34 -34.69 20.54
C GLU A 26 4.84 -34.83 20.26
N ASP A 27 4.11 -33.72 20.21
CA ASP A 27 2.70 -33.64 19.82
C ASP A 27 2.52 -33.31 18.31
N GLY A 28 3.61 -33.25 17.54
CA GLY A 28 3.60 -33.06 16.08
C GLY A 28 3.50 -31.62 15.59
N LYS A 29 3.72 -30.63 16.47
CA LYS A 29 3.52 -29.20 16.20
C LYS A 29 4.82 -28.46 15.90
N TYR A 30 4.76 -27.52 14.96
CA TYR A 30 5.86 -26.63 14.59
C TYR A 30 5.68 -25.26 15.25
N TRP A 31 6.57 -24.88 16.16
CA TRP A 31 6.49 -23.63 16.92
C TRP A 31 7.31 -22.49 16.32
N ILE A 32 6.68 -21.33 16.18
CA ILE A 32 7.33 -20.04 15.88
C ILE A 32 7.07 -19.04 17.01
N TYR A 33 7.96 -18.06 17.15
CA TYR A 33 8.04 -17.18 18.31
C TYR A 33 8.18 -15.71 17.92
N GLY A 34 7.52 -14.84 18.68
CA GLY A 34 7.65 -13.38 18.67
C GLY A 34 7.96 -12.82 20.06
N THR A 35 7.80 -11.50 20.22
CA THR A 35 8.04 -10.80 21.49
C THR A 35 6.82 -10.92 22.40
N GLY A 36 6.87 -11.83 23.38
CA GLY A 36 5.73 -12.07 24.29
C GLY A 36 4.57 -12.82 23.65
N ILE A 37 4.82 -13.50 22.52
CA ILE A 37 3.85 -14.33 21.81
C ILE A 37 4.55 -15.53 21.17
N LYS A 38 3.86 -16.66 21.06
CA LYS A 38 4.29 -17.83 20.29
C LYS A 38 3.08 -18.52 19.66
N ALA A 39 3.29 -19.14 18.50
CA ALA A 39 2.25 -19.81 17.74
C ALA A 39 2.72 -21.20 17.30
N ALA A 40 1.79 -22.15 17.21
CA ALA A 40 2.05 -23.50 16.76
C ALA A 40 1.21 -23.83 15.53
N PHE A 41 1.82 -24.54 14.59
CA PHE A 41 1.20 -24.91 13.31
C PHE A 41 1.43 -26.39 12.99
N ILE A 42 0.56 -26.96 12.18
CA ILE A 42 0.62 -28.36 11.76
C ILE A 42 0.54 -28.49 10.23
N PRO A 43 1.06 -29.57 9.60
CA PRO A 43 1.00 -29.73 8.15
C PRO A 43 -0.40 -30.02 7.62
N TYR A 44 -1.25 -30.67 8.42
CA TYR A 44 -2.65 -30.92 8.07
C TYR A 44 -3.41 -29.59 8.04
N GLY A 45 -4.09 -29.30 6.93
CA GLY A 45 -4.77 -28.03 6.67
C GLY A 45 -3.89 -26.78 6.68
N ALA A 46 -2.55 -26.94 6.78
CA ALA A 46 -1.62 -25.88 7.20
C ALA A 46 -2.03 -25.22 8.54
N SER A 47 -2.84 -25.88 9.39
CA SER A 47 -3.61 -25.24 10.44
C SER A 47 -2.78 -24.56 11.52
N ILE A 48 -3.29 -23.44 12.05
CA ILE A 48 -2.87 -22.94 13.36
C ILE A 48 -3.50 -23.79 14.45
N SER A 49 -2.68 -24.38 15.33
CA SER A 49 -3.17 -25.22 16.44
C SER A 49 -3.17 -24.49 17.78
N ASP A 50 -2.27 -23.53 17.98
CA ASP A 50 -2.10 -22.80 19.24
C ASP A 50 -1.61 -21.37 18.98
N LEU A 51 -2.08 -20.42 19.78
CA LEU A 51 -1.59 -19.05 19.79
C LEU A 51 -1.55 -18.56 21.24
N GLN A 52 -0.34 -18.39 21.77
CA GLN A 52 -0.12 -18.20 23.20
C GLN A 52 0.58 -16.87 23.48
N LEU A 53 -0.05 -16.04 24.31
CA LEU A 53 0.41 -14.72 24.75
C LEU A 53 0.02 -14.46 26.21
N GLU A 54 0.65 -13.49 26.87
CA GLU A 54 0.31 -13.08 28.24
C GLU A 54 -0.96 -12.21 28.27
N ASP A 55 -1.87 -12.47 29.22
CA ASP A 55 -2.98 -11.59 29.55
C ASP A 55 -2.54 -10.38 30.40
N LYS A 56 -3.48 -9.47 30.71
CA LYS A 56 -3.22 -8.28 31.55
C LYS A 56 -2.82 -8.60 33.01
N TYR A 57 -2.84 -9.86 33.41
CA TYR A 57 -2.37 -10.35 34.71
C TYR A 57 -1.01 -11.08 34.62
N GLY A 58 -0.37 -11.09 33.44
CA GLY A 58 0.90 -11.78 33.19
C GLY A 58 0.75 -13.31 33.09
N SER A 59 -0.45 -13.83 32.85
CA SER A 59 -0.71 -15.26 32.68
C SER A 59 -0.78 -15.62 31.21
N MET A 60 0.00 -16.61 30.78
CA MET A 60 -0.11 -17.15 29.41
C MET A 60 -1.52 -17.71 29.16
N ARG A 61 -2.18 -17.24 28.10
CA ARG A 61 -3.44 -17.76 27.57
C ARG A 61 -3.22 -18.32 26.17
N ASP A 62 -3.89 -19.42 25.87
CA ASP A 62 -3.95 -19.99 24.53
C ASP A 62 -5.31 -19.68 23.92
N ILE A 63 -5.35 -18.79 22.93
CA ILE A 63 -6.60 -18.18 22.46
C ILE A 63 -7.21 -18.87 21.23
N ILE A 64 -6.60 -19.96 20.76
CA ILE A 64 -7.04 -20.74 19.59
C ILE A 64 -7.57 -22.10 20.03
N VAL A 65 -8.77 -22.48 19.57
CA VAL A 65 -9.29 -23.85 19.69
C VAL A 65 -8.54 -24.77 18.73
N GLY A 66 -8.23 -25.98 19.19
CA GLY A 66 -7.59 -27.03 18.41
C GLY A 66 -7.37 -28.26 19.28
N PHE A 67 -6.64 -29.25 18.77
CA PHE A 67 -6.24 -30.43 19.57
C PHE A 67 -4.87 -30.26 20.23
N ASP A 68 -4.63 -30.99 21.33
CA ASP A 68 -3.30 -31.10 21.95
C ASP A 68 -2.28 -31.68 20.97
N ASN A 69 -2.65 -32.74 20.23
CA ASN A 69 -1.79 -33.50 19.34
C ASN A 69 -2.21 -33.36 17.87
N ALA A 70 -1.25 -33.18 16.96
CA ALA A 70 -1.46 -32.97 15.54
C ALA A 70 -2.13 -34.15 14.83
N SER A 71 -1.99 -35.40 15.32
CA SER A 71 -2.58 -36.56 14.62
C SER A 71 -4.11 -36.53 14.65
N HIS A 72 -4.72 -35.94 15.70
CA HIS A 72 -6.16 -35.89 15.89
C HIS A 72 -6.89 -35.21 14.72
N TYR A 73 -6.32 -34.13 14.17
CA TYR A 73 -6.87 -33.42 13.01
C TYR A 73 -7.14 -34.32 11.79
N SER A 74 -6.42 -35.44 11.68
CA SER A 74 -6.52 -36.41 10.56
C SER A 74 -7.34 -37.67 10.86
N VAL A 75 -7.89 -37.82 12.07
CA VAL A 75 -8.59 -39.05 12.51
C VAL A 75 -9.81 -38.81 13.41
N ASP A 76 -10.00 -37.60 13.92
CA ASP A 76 -11.14 -37.23 14.75
C ASP A 76 -12.30 -36.77 13.86
N GLU A 77 -13.38 -37.55 13.85
CA GLU A 77 -14.59 -37.28 13.05
C GLU A 77 -15.29 -35.97 13.46
N MET A 78 -14.89 -35.36 14.60
CA MET A 78 -15.37 -34.06 15.08
C MET A 78 -14.45 -32.89 14.71
N HIS A 79 -13.53 -33.06 13.76
CA HIS A 79 -12.73 -31.97 13.19
C HIS A 79 -13.60 -30.95 12.43
N ALA A 80 -14.16 -29.98 13.15
CA ALA A 80 -14.94 -28.88 12.59
C ALA A 80 -14.03 -27.81 11.94
N HIS A 81 -13.30 -28.16 10.87
CA HIS A 81 -12.42 -27.23 10.12
C HIS A 81 -11.44 -26.43 11.03
N LEU A 82 -10.85 -27.06 12.04
CA LEU A 82 -10.19 -26.34 13.15
C LEU A 82 -8.87 -25.69 12.72
N GLY A 83 -8.85 -24.36 12.61
CA GLY A 83 -7.63 -23.56 12.39
C GLY A 83 -7.02 -23.65 11.00
N GLY A 84 -7.62 -24.42 10.09
CA GLY A 84 -7.09 -24.72 8.76
C GLY A 84 -7.26 -23.61 7.74
N VAL A 85 -6.52 -23.72 6.63
CA VAL A 85 -6.78 -22.94 5.42
C VAL A 85 -7.82 -23.64 4.57
N VAL A 86 -9.07 -23.21 4.73
CA VAL A 86 -10.21 -23.69 3.94
C VAL A 86 -10.08 -23.26 2.47
N GLY A 87 -10.39 -24.17 1.56
CA GLY A 87 -10.12 -24.03 0.13
C GLY A 87 -10.40 -25.32 -0.66
N ARG A 88 -10.48 -25.31 -1.98
CA ARG A 88 -10.07 -24.24 -2.92
C ARG A 88 -10.97 -23.00 -2.89
N TYR A 89 -12.20 -23.14 -2.40
CA TYR A 89 -13.15 -22.04 -2.22
C TYR A 89 -13.76 -22.10 -0.81
N ALA A 90 -13.54 -21.05 -0.02
CA ALA A 90 -14.05 -20.92 1.34
C ALA A 90 -15.57 -20.66 1.38
N ASN A 91 -16.21 -21.00 2.49
CA ASN A 91 -17.66 -20.90 2.68
C ASN A 91 -18.45 -21.70 1.61
N ARG A 92 -19.71 -21.35 1.35
CA ARG A 92 -20.64 -22.16 0.54
C ARG A 92 -20.63 -21.81 -0.95
N ILE A 93 -20.75 -22.84 -1.81
CA ILE A 93 -21.10 -22.76 -3.23
C ILE A 93 -22.46 -23.44 -3.45
N LYS A 94 -23.37 -22.71 -4.11
CA LYS A 94 -24.75 -23.11 -4.35
C LYS A 94 -24.90 -24.29 -5.30
N ASN A 95 -25.73 -25.26 -4.91
CA ASN A 95 -26.03 -26.50 -5.65
C ASN A 95 -24.78 -27.32 -6.03
N SER A 96 -23.62 -27.06 -5.40
CA SER A 96 -22.33 -27.66 -5.77
C SER A 96 -21.96 -27.43 -7.25
N THR A 97 -22.29 -26.24 -7.78
CA THR A 97 -22.10 -25.88 -9.19
C THR A 97 -21.63 -24.44 -9.39
N PHE A 98 -20.93 -24.20 -10.50
CA PHE A 98 -20.62 -22.86 -11.03
C PHE A 98 -20.38 -22.92 -12.54
N GLU A 99 -20.30 -21.77 -13.22
CA GLU A 99 -20.01 -21.68 -14.66
C GLU A 99 -18.72 -20.88 -14.92
N ILE A 100 -17.87 -21.36 -15.84
CA ILE A 100 -16.71 -20.60 -16.36
C ILE A 100 -16.72 -20.66 -17.89
N ASP A 101 -16.67 -19.50 -18.53
CA ASP A 101 -16.61 -19.34 -20.00
C ASP A 101 -17.72 -20.10 -20.79
N GLY A 102 -18.87 -20.39 -20.15
CA GLY A 102 -19.98 -21.16 -20.73
C GLY A 102 -19.91 -22.68 -20.50
N GLU A 103 -18.94 -23.17 -19.72
CA GLU A 103 -18.84 -24.56 -19.26
C GLU A 103 -19.33 -24.63 -17.80
N THR A 104 -20.40 -25.38 -17.53
CA THR A 104 -20.90 -25.64 -16.17
C THR A 104 -20.07 -26.74 -15.52
N PHE A 105 -19.56 -26.49 -14.32
CA PHE A 105 -18.81 -27.44 -13.51
C PHE A 105 -19.67 -27.92 -12.34
N HIS A 106 -19.48 -29.19 -11.97
CA HIS A 106 -20.04 -29.81 -10.78
C HIS A 106 -18.89 -30.18 -9.85
N ILE A 107 -19.03 -29.84 -8.58
CA ILE A 107 -18.06 -30.12 -7.50
C ILE A 107 -18.69 -31.03 -6.45
N GLU A 108 -17.86 -31.60 -5.58
CA GLU A 108 -18.34 -32.59 -4.59
C GLU A 108 -19.10 -31.90 -3.43
N PRO A 109 -20.35 -32.30 -3.13
CA PRO A 109 -21.11 -31.77 -2.01
C PRO A 109 -20.60 -32.31 -0.67
N ASN A 110 -20.83 -31.54 0.39
CA ASN A 110 -20.60 -31.95 1.78
C ASN A 110 -21.52 -31.21 2.78
N ASP A 111 -22.42 -30.33 2.32
CA ASP A 111 -23.25 -29.48 3.17
C ASP A 111 -24.73 -29.49 2.72
N ASN A 112 -25.61 -29.23 3.69
CA ASN A 112 -27.07 -29.24 3.52
C ASN A 112 -27.64 -30.56 2.94
N PRO A 113 -27.50 -31.70 3.65
CA PRO A 113 -28.04 -33.00 3.21
C PRO A 113 -29.56 -33.07 3.24
N THR A 114 -30.13 -33.91 2.37
CA THR A 114 -31.58 -34.15 2.23
C THR A 114 -31.88 -35.64 1.99
N ASP A 115 -33.14 -36.04 2.11
CA ASP A 115 -33.59 -37.43 1.82
C ASP A 115 -33.27 -37.90 0.38
N GLU A 116 -33.10 -36.97 -0.58
CA GLU A 116 -32.72 -37.27 -1.97
C GLU A 116 -31.20 -37.17 -2.20
N TYR A 117 -30.51 -36.29 -1.46
CA TYR A 117 -29.08 -36.01 -1.56
C TYR A 117 -28.42 -36.14 -0.16
N PRO A 118 -28.10 -37.36 0.30
CA PRO A 118 -27.64 -37.61 1.66
C PRO A 118 -26.23 -37.06 1.95
N GLU A 119 -25.40 -36.88 0.91
CA GLU A 119 -24.05 -36.31 1.02
C GLU A 119 -24.04 -34.76 1.01
N GLY A 120 -25.21 -34.12 0.90
CA GLY A 120 -25.35 -32.67 0.70
C GLY A 120 -25.85 -32.27 -0.68
N VAL A 121 -26.32 -31.02 -0.80
CA VAL A 121 -26.59 -30.36 -2.09
C VAL A 121 -25.61 -29.21 -2.37
N ASN A 122 -24.93 -28.71 -1.35
CA ASN A 122 -23.99 -27.59 -1.45
C ASN A 122 -22.56 -28.05 -1.13
N THR A 123 -21.57 -27.33 -1.67
CA THR A 123 -20.16 -27.50 -1.30
C THR A 123 -19.78 -26.40 -0.32
N LEU A 124 -19.31 -26.78 0.86
CA LEU A 124 -18.78 -25.92 1.92
C LEU A 124 -17.26 -26.10 2.03
N HIS A 125 -16.53 -24.99 2.10
CA HIS A 125 -15.07 -24.90 2.29
C HIS A 125 -14.20 -25.64 1.26
N GLY A 126 -14.79 -26.09 0.15
CA GLY A 126 -14.10 -26.72 -0.98
C GLY A 126 -14.35 -28.21 -1.17
N GLY A 127 -15.19 -28.85 -0.35
CA GLY A 127 -15.57 -30.25 -0.51
C GLY A 127 -15.16 -31.16 0.67
N PRO A 128 -15.53 -32.45 0.63
CA PRO A 128 -15.24 -33.41 1.71
C PRO A 128 -13.75 -33.71 1.91
N ASP A 129 -12.89 -33.51 0.90
CA ASP A 129 -11.42 -33.50 0.99
C ASP A 129 -10.88 -32.15 0.47
N GLY A 130 -11.46 -31.08 1.01
CA GLY A 130 -11.00 -29.70 0.91
C GLY A 130 -9.60 -29.48 1.52
N TRP A 131 -9.05 -28.28 1.35
CA TRP A 131 -7.66 -27.99 1.69
C TRP A 131 -7.35 -28.17 3.18
N ASP A 132 -8.28 -27.84 4.07
CA ASP A 132 -8.12 -27.99 5.52
C ASP A 132 -8.12 -29.46 5.99
N TYR A 133 -8.62 -30.40 5.18
CA TYR A 133 -8.53 -31.85 5.43
C TYR A 133 -7.27 -32.50 4.84
N ARG A 134 -6.34 -31.72 4.29
CA ARG A 134 -5.20 -32.24 3.51
C ARG A 134 -3.86 -31.91 4.13
N ASN A 135 -2.92 -32.86 4.04
CA ASN A 135 -1.54 -32.64 4.44
C ASN A 135 -0.80 -31.75 3.41
N PHE A 136 -0.46 -30.54 3.82
CA PHE A 136 0.50 -29.69 3.13
C PHE A 136 1.93 -30.19 3.38
N THR A 137 2.85 -29.87 2.48
CA THR A 137 4.29 -30.05 2.70
C THR A 137 4.87 -28.82 3.41
N VAL A 138 5.59 -29.00 4.52
CA VAL A 138 6.42 -27.94 5.10
C VAL A 138 7.61 -27.69 4.19
N VAL A 139 7.68 -26.52 3.56
CA VAL A 139 8.74 -26.14 2.60
C VAL A 139 9.76 -25.16 3.19
N SER A 140 9.44 -24.50 4.29
CA SER A 140 10.36 -23.65 5.06
C SER A 140 9.92 -23.60 6.53
N HIS A 141 10.86 -23.64 7.47
CA HIS A 141 10.59 -23.40 8.89
C HIS A 141 11.78 -22.70 9.56
N THR A 142 11.49 -21.65 10.32
CA THR A 142 12.43 -20.80 11.06
C THR A 142 11.78 -20.37 12.39
N ASN A 143 12.58 -19.89 13.34
CA ASN A 143 12.11 -19.51 14.68
C ASN A 143 10.99 -18.44 14.72
N SER A 144 10.71 -17.73 13.62
CA SER A 144 9.66 -16.71 13.54
C SER A 144 8.76 -16.83 12.30
N SER A 145 8.93 -17.87 11.47
CA SER A 145 8.14 -18.03 10.24
C SER A 145 8.15 -19.47 9.73
N ILE A 146 6.99 -19.94 9.24
CA ILE A 146 6.79 -21.26 8.63
C ILE A 146 6.02 -21.12 7.31
N THR A 147 6.43 -21.89 6.29
CA THR A 147 5.74 -21.96 4.99
C THR A 147 5.34 -23.40 4.68
N PHE A 148 4.05 -23.57 4.40
CA PHE A 148 3.41 -24.78 3.90
C PHE A 148 3.14 -24.65 2.40
N SER A 149 3.06 -25.77 1.67
CA SER A 149 2.65 -25.79 0.25
C SER A 149 1.79 -27.01 -0.07
N LEU A 150 0.76 -26.81 -0.88
CA LEU A 150 -0.10 -27.87 -1.42
C LEU A 150 -0.06 -27.80 -2.96
N VAL A 151 -0.04 -28.96 -3.60
CA VAL A 151 -0.40 -29.09 -5.02
C VAL A 151 -1.79 -29.70 -5.07
N ASP A 152 -2.70 -28.99 -5.71
CA ASP A 152 -4.10 -29.35 -5.80
C ASP A 152 -4.46 -29.64 -7.27
N PRO A 153 -4.56 -30.92 -7.69
CA PRO A 153 -4.56 -31.29 -9.10
C PRO A 153 -5.87 -30.94 -9.83
N ASP A 154 -5.78 -30.92 -11.16
CA ASP A 154 -6.93 -30.78 -12.07
C ASP A 154 -7.98 -31.88 -11.82
N GLY A 155 -9.22 -31.47 -11.54
CA GLY A 155 -10.36 -32.34 -11.26
C GLY A 155 -10.54 -32.74 -9.78
N LYS A 156 -9.73 -32.24 -8.84
CA LYS A 156 -9.89 -32.54 -7.40
C LYS A 156 -11.12 -31.83 -6.83
N GLU A 157 -11.97 -32.56 -6.09
CA GLU A 157 -13.32 -32.18 -5.66
C GLU A 157 -14.21 -31.69 -6.83
N GLY A 158 -13.88 -32.07 -8.07
CA GLY A 158 -14.51 -31.58 -9.30
C GLY A 158 -13.98 -30.24 -9.82
N PHE A 159 -13.12 -29.52 -9.09
CA PHE A 159 -12.59 -28.23 -9.55
C PHE A 159 -11.65 -28.38 -10.76
N PRO A 160 -11.86 -27.61 -11.85
CA PRO A 160 -10.97 -27.64 -13.00
C PRO A 160 -9.62 -26.98 -12.68
N GLY A 161 -8.57 -27.36 -13.38
CA GLY A 161 -7.25 -26.76 -13.27
C GLY A 161 -6.44 -27.25 -12.07
N GLU A 162 -5.12 -27.34 -12.24
CA GLU A 162 -4.18 -27.56 -11.15
C GLU A 162 -3.85 -26.22 -10.47
N VAL A 163 -3.88 -26.19 -9.14
CA VAL A 163 -3.47 -25.04 -8.32
C VAL A 163 -2.26 -25.42 -7.47
N ILE A 164 -1.25 -24.56 -7.45
CA ILE A 164 -0.12 -24.66 -6.51
C ILE A 164 -0.25 -23.52 -5.50
N SER A 165 -0.23 -23.86 -4.21
CA SER A 165 -0.36 -22.88 -3.13
C SER A 165 0.83 -22.85 -2.18
N TYR A 166 1.00 -21.70 -1.54
CA TYR A 166 1.95 -21.45 -0.46
C TYR A 166 1.26 -20.66 0.64
N ILE A 167 1.21 -21.21 1.84
CA ILE A 167 0.69 -20.55 3.05
C ILE A 167 1.88 -20.24 3.94
N THR A 168 2.14 -18.97 4.21
CA THR A 168 3.23 -18.54 5.10
C THR A 168 2.68 -17.84 6.31
N TYR A 169 3.08 -18.29 7.50
CA TYR A 169 2.79 -17.64 8.77
C TYR A 169 4.07 -17.02 9.32
N THR A 170 4.01 -15.79 9.85
CA THR A 170 5.17 -15.09 10.40
C THR A 170 4.79 -14.30 11.65
N LEU A 171 5.61 -14.39 12.71
CA LEU A 171 5.51 -13.52 13.88
C LEU A 171 6.57 -12.43 13.82
N THR A 172 6.17 -11.16 13.92
CA THR A 172 7.08 -10.00 13.93
C THR A 172 6.75 -9.09 15.11
N GLY A 173 7.55 -9.16 16.18
CA GLY A 173 7.16 -8.54 17.45
C GLY A 173 5.93 -9.27 18.01
N ARG A 174 4.78 -8.60 18.09
CA ARG A 174 3.48 -9.21 18.41
C ARG A 174 2.59 -9.45 17.17
N ASP A 175 2.93 -8.86 16.03
CA ASP A 175 2.13 -8.92 14.81
C ASP A 175 2.19 -10.34 14.19
N TRP A 176 1.06 -10.87 13.69
CA TRP A 176 0.94 -12.21 13.10
C TRP A 176 0.53 -12.12 11.62
N ASP A 177 1.52 -12.12 10.74
CA ASP A 177 1.29 -12.17 9.29
C ASP A 177 0.87 -13.58 8.87
N ILE A 178 -0.21 -13.65 8.08
CA ILE A 178 -0.67 -14.85 7.38
C ILE A 178 -0.78 -14.50 5.90
N LYS A 179 0.21 -14.93 5.12
CA LYS A 179 0.25 -14.73 3.69
C LYS A 179 -0.17 -16.00 2.95
N MET A 180 -1.35 -15.93 2.34
CA MET A 180 -1.83 -16.96 1.40
C MET A 180 -1.41 -16.57 -0.02
N VAL A 181 -0.90 -17.53 -0.79
CA VAL A 181 -0.63 -17.37 -2.23
C VAL A 181 -1.13 -18.62 -2.95
N ALA A 182 -1.89 -18.47 -4.03
CA ALA A 182 -2.31 -19.58 -4.88
C ALA A 182 -2.24 -19.20 -6.36
N LEU A 183 -1.75 -20.14 -7.17
CA LEU A 183 -1.48 -20.01 -8.60
C LEU A 183 -2.22 -21.11 -9.36
N SER A 184 -3.15 -20.75 -10.25
CA SER A 184 -3.66 -21.72 -11.23
C SER A 184 -2.66 -21.92 -12.36
N THR A 185 -2.36 -23.17 -12.70
CA THR A 185 -1.28 -23.53 -13.64
C THR A 185 -1.79 -24.07 -14.98
N THR A 186 -3.02 -24.61 -15.08
CA THR A 186 -3.51 -25.28 -16.30
C THR A 186 -4.85 -24.82 -16.87
N ARG A 187 -5.85 -24.43 -16.06
CA ARG A 187 -7.18 -23.94 -16.52
C ARG A 187 -7.69 -22.83 -15.59
N LYS A 188 -8.67 -22.03 -16.01
CA LYS A 188 -9.40 -21.15 -15.07
C LYS A 188 -10.08 -21.99 -13.99
N THR A 189 -10.04 -21.51 -12.74
CA THR A 189 -10.63 -22.17 -11.58
C THR A 189 -11.11 -21.14 -10.56
N PRO A 190 -12.15 -21.44 -9.75
CA PRO A 190 -12.42 -20.69 -8.52
C PRO A 190 -11.23 -20.81 -7.56
N ILE A 191 -10.84 -19.71 -6.93
CA ILE A 191 -9.94 -19.66 -5.77
C ILE A 191 -10.46 -18.58 -4.80
N MET A 192 -10.80 -18.98 -3.59
CA MET A 192 -11.07 -18.07 -2.47
C MET A 192 -10.64 -18.78 -1.18
N LEU A 193 -9.64 -18.25 -0.48
CA LEU A 193 -9.04 -18.94 0.66
C LEU A 193 -9.29 -18.17 1.95
N SER A 194 -9.51 -18.88 3.06
CA SER A 194 -9.74 -18.30 4.37
C SER A 194 -9.03 -19.08 5.48
N SER A 195 -8.81 -18.43 6.62
CA SER A 195 -8.16 -19.03 7.80
C SER A 195 -9.22 -19.28 8.83
N HIS A 196 -9.63 -20.54 8.98
CA HIS A 196 -10.79 -20.94 9.78
C HIS A 196 -10.42 -21.07 11.27
N ALA A 197 -9.84 -20.01 11.81
CA ALA A 197 -9.33 -19.92 13.17
C ALA A 197 -10.47 -19.66 14.17
N TYR A 198 -10.58 -20.54 15.17
CA TYR A 198 -11.58 -20.49 16.25
C TYR A 198 -11.00 -19.81 17.49
N TRP A 199 -11.57 -18.68 17.88
CA TRP A 199 -11.02 -17.78 18.90
C TRP A 199 -11.82 -17.82 20.20
N ASN A 200 -11.11 -17.91 21.33
CA ASN A 200 -11.61 -17.51 22.66
C ASN A 200 -10.51 -16.71 23.36
N LEU A 201 -10.68 -15.39 23.50
CA LEU A 201 -9.61 -14.50 23.96
C LEU A 201 -9.25 -14.65 25.44
N ASP A 202 -10.11 -15.28 26.23
CA ASP A 202 -9.81 -15.62 27.63
C ASP A 202 -9.18 -17.01 27.78
N GLY A 203 -8.97 -17.74 26.67
CA GLY A 203 -8.46 -19.10 26.66
C GLY A 203 -9.32 -20.08 27.47
N PHE A 204 -10.63 -19.84 27.53
CA PHE A 204 -11.61 -20.54 28.39
C PHE A 204 -11.33 -20.45 29.90
N ALA A 205 -10.39 -19.61 30.35
CA ALA A 205 -9.99 -19.47 31.76
C ALA A 205 -10.73 -18.34 32.50
N ASN A 206 -11.81 -17.80 31.90
CA ASN A 206 -12.67 -16.80 32.51
C ASN A 206 -13.63 -17.46 33.51
N ASN A 207 -13.60 -17.00 34.75
CA ASN A 207 -14.37 -17.55 35.87
C ASN A 207 -15.80 -16.96 36.00
N GLU A 208 -16.25 -16.17 35.03
CA GLU A 208 -17.60 -15.58 34.94
C GLU A 208 -18.41 -16.18 33.79
N THR A 209 -17.76 -16.66 32.72
CA THR A 209 -18.41 -17.37 31.59
C THR A 209 -17.42 -18.24 30.82
N ASN A 210 -17.88 -19.37 30.28
CA ASN A 210 -17.14 -20.22 29.34
C ASN A 210 -17.45 -19.90 27.86
N THR A 211 -18.21 -18.83 27.59
CA THR A 211 -18.58 -18.39 26.23
C THR A 211 -17.69 -17.25 25.73
N ALA A 212 -17.75 -16.98 24.42
CA ALA A 212 -17.18 -15.78 23.79
C ALA A 212 -18.19 -14.61 23.70
N LEU A 213 -19.40 -14.76 24.25
CA LEU A 213 -20.48 -13.78 24.13
C LEU A 213 -20.17 -12.44 24.83
N ASN A 214 -19.29 -12.44 25.82
CA ASN A 214 -18.80 -11.24 26.49
C ASN A 214 -17.67 -10.51 25.73
N HIS A 215 -17.13 -11.08 24.66
CA HIS A 215 -16.12 -10.42 23.82
C HIS A 215 -16.77 -9.29 23.02
N THR A 216 -16.11 -8.14 22.98
CA THR A 216 -16.55 -6.97 22.21
C THR A 216 -15.99 -7.03 20.80
N PHE A 217 -16.85 -6.82 19.81
CA PHE A 217 -16.53 -6.88 18.40
C PHE A 217 -16.91 -5.56 17.71
N HIS A 218 -16.11 -5.14 16.74
CA HIS A 218 -16.35 -3.94 15.93
C HIS A 218 -15.87 -4.15 14.49
N MET A 219 -16.63 -3.68 13.51
CA MET A 219 -16.36 -3.80 12.07
C MET A 219 -16.61 -2.45 11.40
N PRO A 220 -15.67 -1.48 11.44
CA PRO A 220 -15.91 -0.09 11.02
C PRO A 220 -16.40 0.09 9.58
N TYR A 221 -16.22 -0.93 8.73
CA TYR A 221 -16.66 -0.93 7.32
C TYR A 221 -17.85 -1.85 7.03
N GLY A 222 -18.35 -2.59 8.03
CA GLY A 222 -19.41 -3.60 7.95
C GLY A 222 -20.84 -3.05 7.80
N GLY A 223 -21.03 -1.94 7.08
CA GLY A 223 -22.34 -1.30 6.90
C GLY A 223 -23.35 -2.12 6.09
N GLN A 224 -22.90 -3.17 5.41
CA GLN A 224 -23.73 -4.09 4.63
C GLN A 224 -23.26 -5.54 4.81
N ARG A 225 -24.10 -6.50 4.41
CA ARG A 225 -23.81 -7.93 4.39
C ARG A 225 -24.51 -8.62 3.21
N VAL A 226 -24.01 -9.79 2.83
CA VAL A 226 -24.71 -10.67 1.88
C VAL A 226 -26.02 -11.17 2.52
N ALA A 227 -27.09 -11.24 1.74
CA ALA A 227 -28.31 -11.93 2.13
C ALA A 227 -28.20 -13.42 1.82
N VAL A 228 -28.59 -14.25 2.78
CA VAL A 228 -28.63 -15.71 2.67
C VAL A 228 -30.03 -16.22 2.97
N ASP A 229 -30.36 -17.40 2.47
CA ASP A 229 -31.59 -18.12 2.79
C ASP A 229 -31.47 -18.94 4.09
N ASN A 230 -32.54 -19.67 4.41
CA ASN A 230 -32.68 -20.53 5.59
C ASN A 230 -31.60 -21.62 5.72
N ILE A 231 -30.86 -21.93 4.65
CA ILE A 231 -29.76 -22.92 4.63
C ILE A 231 -28.40 -22.26 4.39
N LEU A 232 -28.31 -20.95 4.65
CA LEU A 232 -27.12 -20.10 4.56
C LEU A 232 -26.54 -19.96 3.14
N ILE A 233 -27.36 -20.16 2.11
CA ILE A 233 -26.97 -19.97 0.71
C ILE A 233 -27.33 -18.56 0.23
N PRO A 234 -26.41 -17.84 -0.46
CA PRO A 234 -26.70 -16.50 -0.96
C PRO A 234 -27.92 -16.38 -1.88
N THR A 235 -28.66 -15.29 -1.73
CA THR A 235 -29.89 -15.00 -2.50
C THR A 235 -29.67 -14.07 -3.69
N GLY A 236 -28.51 -13.40 -3.76
CA GLY A 236 -28.21 -12.32 -4.69
C GLY A 236 -28.49 -10.90 -4.14
N GLU A 237 -29.21 -10.80 -3.03
CA GLU A 237 -29.45 -9.51 -2.36
C GLU A 237 -28.30 -9.11 -1.43
N ILE A 238 -28.05 -7.80 -1.32
CA ILE A 238 -27.12 -7.20 -0.35
C ILE A 238 -27.93 -6.35 0.61
N LEU A 239 -27.89 -6.72 1.90
CA LEU A 239 -28.66 -6.07 2.96
C LEU A 239 -27.82 -5.05 3.70
N SER A 240 -28.46 -3.96 4.13
CA SER A 240 -27.83 -2.91 4.92
C SER A 240 -28.02 -3.18 6.41
N ASN A 241 -26.94 -3.11 7.19
CA ASN A 241 -26.99 -3.30 8.64
C ASN A 241 -27.49 -2.01 9.30
N ALA A 242 -28.80 -1.93 9.55
CA ALA A 242 -29.43 -0.78 10.17
C ALA A 242 -28.86 -0.52 11.57
N LYS A 243 -28.67 0.75 11.94
CA LYS A 243 -28.09 1.09 13.25
C LYS A 243 -28.94 0.53 14.39
N GLY A 244 -28.30 -0.17 15.31
CA GLY A 244 -28.95 -0.84 16.45
C GLY A 244 -29.58 -2.20 16.14
N SER A 245 -29.56 -2.69 14.90
CA SER A 245 -30.00 -4.07 14.59
C SER A 245 -29.04 -5.12 15.14
N VAL A 246 -29.46 -6.39 15.17
CA VAL A 246 -28.62 -7.50 15.67
C VAL A 246 -27.31 -7.65 14.89
N ASN A 247 -27.29 -7.27 13.61
CA ASN A 247 -26.11 -7.30 12.73
C ASN A 247 -25.29 -5.98 12.72
N ASP A 248 -25.67 -4.98 13.52
CA ASP A 248 -24.87 -3.76 13.68
C ASP A 248 -23.69 -4.00 14.62
N PHE A 249 -22.54 -4.29 14.00
CA PHE A 249 -21.21 -4.20 14.60
C PHE A 249 -20.39 -3.05 14.02
N TRP A 250 -20.98 -2.17 13.20
CA TRP A 250 -20.21 -1.14 12.46
C TRP A 250 -20.38 0.25 13.05
N SER A 251 -21.57 0.60 13.54
CA SER A 251 -21.87 1.95 14.01
C SER A 251 -21.22 2.28 15.35
N ALA A 252 -21.02 1.27 16.20
CA ALA A 252 -20.21 1.29 17.43
C ALA A 252 -19.73 -0.14 17.77
N PRO A 253 -18.72 -0.32 18.63
CA PRO A 253 -18.38 -1.62 19.19
C PRO A 253 -19.54 -2.22 20.00
N LYS A 254 -19.72 -3.54 19.90
CA LYS A 254 -20.82 -4.27 20.57
C LYS A 254 -20.33 -5.64 21.07
N GLN A 255 -20.74 -6.06 22.27
CA GLN A 255 -20.51 -7.44 22.72
C GLN A 255 -21.30 -8.42 21.83
N ILE A 256 -20.72 -9.57 21.50
CA ILE A 256 -21.37 -10.58 20.64
C ILE A 256 -22.73 -11.01 21.25
N GLY A 257 -22.80 -11.15 22.58
CA GLY A 257 -24.01 -11.46 23.32
C GLY A 257 -25.00 -10.31 23.55
N ALA A 258 -24.70 -9.07 23.12
CA ALA A 258 -25.52 -7.90 23.47
C ALA A 258 -26.94 -7.91 22.86
N SER A 259 -27.17 -8.72 21.83
CA SER A 259 -28.45 -8.86 21.13
C SER A 259 -29.17 -10.19 21.45
N TRP A 260 -28.80 -10.92 22.50
CA TRP A 260 -29.27 -12.31 22.69
C TRP A 260 -30.75 -12.46 23.07
N ASP A 261 -31.36 -11.42 23.64
CA ASP A 261 -32.80 -11.36 23.94
C ASP A 261 -33.63 -10.73 22.77
N ASP A 262 -33.00 -10.43 21.62
CA ASP A 262 -33.65 -9.78 20.48
C ASP A 262 -34.24 -10.82 19.50
N PRO A 263 -35.56 -10.80 19.21
CA PRO A 263 -36.17 -11.69 18.23
C PRO A 263 -35.60 -11.59 16.81
N GLU A 264 -34.93 -10.49 16.42
CA GLU A 264 -34.22 -10.41 15.14
C GLU A 264 -32.98 -11.34 15.06
N LEU A 265 -32.55 -11.94 16.18
CA LEU A 265 -31.43 -12.90 16.23
C LEU A 265 -31.88 -14.36 15.99
N GLU A 266 -33.18 -14.66 16.07
CA GLU A 266 -33.75 -15.94 15.64
C GLU A 266 -33.67 -16.05 14.09
N ASP A 267 -33.36 -17.24 13.58
CA ASP A 267 -33.04 -17.54 12.17
C ASP A 267 -31.82 -16.77 11.57
N ASN A 268 -31.17 -15.85 12.30
CA ASN A 268 -30.08 -15.02 11.77
C ASN A 268 -28.83 -15.84 11.37
N CYS A 269 -28.64 -17.03 11.93
CA CYS A 269 -27.59 -17.98 11.53
C CYS A 269 -28.14 -19.26 10.85
N GLY A 270 -29.26 -19.13 10.13
CA GLY A 270 -29.96 -20.23 9.47
C GLY A 270 -31.17 -20.70 10.29
N LEU A 271 -32.05 -21.48 9.69
CA LEU A 271 -33.35 -21.84 10.29
C LEU A 271 -33.21 -22.57 11.63
N GLY A 272 -33.81 -22.02 12.68
CA GLY A 272 -33.74 -22.54 14.05
C GLY A 272 -32.44 -22.22 14.78
N CYS A 273 -31.56 -21.38 14.22
CA CYS A 273 -30.31 -20.96 14.82
C CYS A 273 -30.43 -19.57 15.46
N THR A 274 -29.83 -19.40 16.64
CA THR A 274 -29.68 -18.09 17.32
C THR A 274 -28.20 -17.72 17.37
N GLY A 275 -27.84 -16.54 16.87
CA GLY A 275 -26.45 -16.08 16.78
C GLY A 275 -26.07 -15.61 15.38
N TYR A 276 -24.79 -15.78 15.02
CA TYR A 276 -24.20 -15.24 13.79
C TYR A 276 -23.51 -16.33 12.97
N ASP A 277 -23.79 -16.36 11.67
CA ASP A 277 -23.00 -17.06 10.63
C ASP A 277 -23.17 -16.29 9.30
N ASN A 278 -22.63 -15.06 9.25
CA ASN A 278 -22.97 -14.09 8.21
C ASN A 278 -21.75 -13.43 7.57
N CYS A 279 -21.86 -13.05 6.29
CA CYS A 279 -20.82 -12.40 5.50
C CYS A 279 -21.04 -10.89 5.41
N TRP A 280 -20.36 -10.10 6.24
CA TRP A 280 -20.30 -8.64 6.14
C TRP A 280 -19.42 -8.19 4.97
N LEU A 281 -19.76 -7.06 4.35
CA LEU A 281 -18.98 -6.42 3.30
C LEU A 281 -18.05 -5.35 3.90
N VAL A 282 -16.82 -5.28 3.42
CA VAL A 282 -15.80 -4.32 3.88
C VAL A 282 -15.81 -3.08 2.98
N ASN A 283 -16.82 -2.23 3.16
CA ASN A 283 -17.16 -1.11 2.24
C ASN A 283 -16.20 0.11 2.25
N ARG A 284 -14.93 -0.07 2.63
CA ARG A 284 -13.89 0.98 2.67
C ARG A 284 -13.50 1.56 1.31
N GLY A 285 -13.60 0.80 0.21
CA GLY A 285 -13.20 1.28 -1.12
C GLY A 285 -14.03 2.46 -1.64
N GLN A 286 -15.25 2.64 -1.12
CA GLN A 286 -16.10 3.80 -1.43
C GLN A 286 -15.64 5.08 -0.71
N LEU A 287 -14.78 4.96 0.31
CA LEU A 287 -14.24 6.08 1.10
C LEU A 287 -12.97 6.69 0.49
N GLY A 288 -12.48 6.12 -0.63
CA GLY A 288 -11.28 6.56 -1.35
C GLY A 288 -10.13 5.54 -1.30
N SER A 289 -8.93 5.99 -1.68
CA SER A 289 -7.71 5.17 -1.60
C SER A 289 -7.30 4.94 -0.15
N TYR A 290 -7.14 3.68 0.26
CA TYR A 290 -6.71 3.27 1.59
C TYR A 290 -5.42 2.43 1.52
N ASP A 291 -4.59 2.50 2.56
CA ASP A 291 -3.56 1.49 2.80
C ASP A 291 -4.09 0.52 3.84
N TRP A 292 -4.35 -0.71 3.40
CA TRP A 292 -4.92 -1.75 4.24
C TRP A 292 -3.98 -2.28 5.34
N ARG A 293 -2.74 -1.79 5.42
CA ARG A 293 -1.83 -2.04 6.55
C ARG A 293 -1.77 -0.89 7.56
N THR A 294 -2.32 0.30 7.25
CA THR A 294 -2.14 1.50 8.10
C THR A 294 -3.36 2.40 8.29
N THR A 295 -4.43 2.28 7.50
CA THR A 295 -5.62 3.15 7.63
C THR A 295 -6.45 2.81 8.88
N GLN A 296 -7.06 1.63 8.96
CA GLN A 296 -7.81 1.10 10.10
C GLN A 296 -7.98 -0.43 9.90
N PRO A 297 -8.06 -1.25 10.97
CA PRO A 297 -8.47 -2.64 10.85
C PRO A 297 -9.86 -2.78 10.23
N VAL A 298 -10.11 -3.91 9.56
CA VAL A 298 -11.42 -4.25 8.98
C VAL A 298 -12.38 -4.80 10.03
N ALA A 299 -11.85 -5.41 11.09
CA ALA A 299 -12.57 -5.81 12.29
C ALA A 299 -11.65 -5.80 13.51
N SER A 300 -12.21 -5.62 14.70
CA SER A 300 -11.52 -5.68 15.99
C SER A 300 -12.31 -6.58 16.95
N LEU A 301 -11.63 -7.48 17.65
CA LEU A 301 -12.21 -8.35 18.68
C LEU A 301 -11.39 -8.23 19.96
N TRP A 302 -12.03 -8.06 21.12
CA TRP A 302 -11.32 -8.06 22.41
C TRP A 302 -12.16 -8.55 23.58
N SER A 303 -11.48 -9.02 24.63
CA SER A 303 -12.10 -9.29 25.94
C SER A 303 -11.63 -8.27 26.96
N GLU A 304 -12.56 -7.72 27.73
CA GLU A 304 -12.23 -6.89 28.90
C GLU A 304 -11.73 -7.73 30.09
N TRP A 305 -12.00 -9.04 30.14
CA TRP A 305 -11.57 -9.90 31.25
C TRP A 305 -10.06 -10.16 31.20
N SER A 306 -9.56 -10.70 30.08
CA SER A 306 -8.13 -10.91 29.84
C SER A 306 -7.39 -9.64 29.41
N GLY A 307 -8.10 -8.66 28.85
CA GLY A 307 -7.52 -7.47 28.21
C GLY A 307 -6.98 -7.74 26.80
N ILE A 308 -7.11 -8.97 26.27
CA ILE A 308 -6.54 -9.36 24.98
C ILE A 308 -7.34 -8.74 23.82
N ARG A 309 -6.65 -8.16 22.84
CA ARG A 309 -7.23 -7.55 21.63
C ARG A 309 -6.58 -8.07 20.34
N ILE A 310 -7.43 -8.26 19.33
CA ILE A 310 -7.08 -8.59 17.96
C ILE A 310 -7.58 -7.46 17.05
N ASP A 311 -6.71 -6.98 16.18
CA ASP A 311 -7.04 -6.04 15.12
C ASP A 311 -6.79 -6.71 13.76
N VAL A 312 -7.87 -7.08 13.09
CA VAL A 312 -7.83 -7.76 11.79
C VAL A 312 -7.53 -6.74 10.71
N TRP A 313 -6.38 -6.89 10.03
CA TRP A 313 -6.09 -6.16 8.80
C TRP A 313 -6.19 -7.14 7.62
N SER A 314 -6.43 -6.63 6.41
CA SER A 314 -6.56 -7.46 5.19
C SER A 314 -6.76 -6.60 3.95
N ASP A 315 -6.46 -7.13 2.77
CA ASP A 315 -6.77 -6.60 1.43
C ASP A 315 -8.16 -7.00 0.91
N GLN A 316 -8.80 -8.03 1.46
CA GLN A 316 -10.07 -8.56 0.92
C GLN A 316 -11.28 -7.63 1.13
N ASP A 317 -12.38 -7.89 0.41
CA ASP A 317 -13.60 -7.05 0.40
C ASP A 317 -14.75 -7.57 1.30
N ALA A 318 -14.60 -8.73 1.97
CA ALA A 318 -15.64 -9.30 2.84
C ALA A 318 -15.07 -9.95 4.12
N PHE A 319 -15.97 -10.23 5.06
CA PHE A 319 -15.66 -10.83 6.36
C PHE A 319 -16.85 -11.63 6.88
N GLN A 320 -16.67 -12.94 7.01
CA GLN A 320 -17.58 -13.87 7.64
C GLN A 320 -17.26 -13.98 9.15
N MET A 321 -18.30 -13.93 9.99
CA MET A 321 -18.20 -14.24 11.42
C MET A 321 -19.19 -15.35 11.77
N TYR A 322 -18.68 -16.41 12.41
CA TYR A 322 -19.48 -17.51 12.96
C TYR A 322 -19.28 -17.60 14.47
N SER A 323 -20.34 -17.45 15.27
CA SER A 323 -20.27 -17.40 16.75
C SER A 323 -20.39 -18.78 17.44
N CYS A 324 -19.86 -19.85 16.83
CA CYS A 324 -19.85 -21.20 17.42
C CYS A 324 -21.24 -21.74 17.83
N ASN A 325 -22.28 -21.42 17.05
CA ASN A 325 -23.68 -21.73 17.36
C ASN A 325 -24.02 -23.23 17.35
N PHE A 326 -23.22 -24.04 16.64
CA PHE A 326 -23.43 -25.48 16.49
C PHE A 326 -22.50 -26.34 17.38
N GLN A 327 -21.76 -25.72 18.31
CA GLN A 327 -21.01 -26.46 19.34
C GLN A 327 -21.96 -26.94 20.44
N ASP A 328 -21.85 -28.20 20.88
CA ASP A 328 -22.81 -28.86 21.77
C ASP A 328 -22.24 -29.20 23.18
N GLY A 329 -20.97 -28.88 23.44
CA GLY A 329 -20.28 -29.28 24.66
C GLY A 329 -19.54 -30.63 24.58
N SER A 330 -19.38 -31.23 23.40
CA SER A 330 -18.59 -32.46 23.19
C SER A 330 -17.09 -32.23 23.02
N LEU A 331 -16.69 -31.24 22.21
CA LEU A 331 -15.31 -30.98 21.81
C LEU A 331 -14.45 -30.52 23.02
N PRO A 332 -13.35 -31.21 23.38
CA PRO A 332 -12.57 -30.87 24.57
C PRO A 332 -11.68 -29.62 24.38
N VAL A 333 -11.51 -28.82 25.45
CA VAL A 333 -10.52 -27.73 25.47
C VAL A 333 -9.11 -28.28 25.75
N LYS A 334 -8.08 -27.71 25.09
CA LYS A 334 -6.68 -28.14 25.19
C LYS A 334 -6.12 -28.05 26.60
N ARG A 335 -5.04 -28.78 26.90
CA ARG A 335 -4.29 -28.68 28.18
C ARG A 335 -3.78 -27.27 28.49
N SER A 336 -3.60 -26.43 27.46
CA SER A 336 -3.20 -25.02 27.56
C SER A 336 -4.35 -24.05 27.89
N GLN A 337 -5.59 -24.55 27.96
CA GLN A 337 -6.83 -23.78 28.07
C GLN A 337 -7.67 -24.22 29.28
N GLY A 338 -8.63 -23.38 29.65
CA GLY A 338 -9.66 -23.69 30.64
C GLY A 338 -9.18 -23.64 32.09
N HIS A 339 -10.08 -23.98 33.00
CA HIS A 339 -9.74 -24.32 34.36
C HIS A 339 -9.37 -25.81 34.49
N PHE A 340 -8.68 -26.15 35.57
CA PHE A 340 -8.53 -27.53 36.05
C PHE A 340 -9.39 -27.68 37.31
N ASP A 341 -9.98 -28.87 37.49
CA ASP A 341 -10.71 -29.27 38.71
C ASP A 341 -11.84 -28.30 39.15
N ASN A 342 -12.62 -27.80 38.21
CA ASN A 342 -13.80 -26.95 38.46
C ASN A 342 -15.04 -27.47 37.70
N ASP A 343 -16.00 -28.05 38.43
CA ASP A 343 -17.20 -28.67 37.86
C ASP A 343 -18.16 -27.66 37.19
N ASP A 344 -18.15 -26.39 37.62
CA ASP A 344 -18.97 -25.32 37.01
C ASP A 344 -18.44 -24.89 35.63
N PHE A 345 -17.19 -25.26 35.29
CA PHE A 345 -16.50 -24.89 34.05
C PHE A 345 -15.96 -26.15 33.36
N PRO A 346 -16.84 -26.93 32.68
CA PRO A 346 -16.47 -28.22 32.10
C PRO A 346 -15.32 -28.11 31.09
N ARG A 347 -14.56 -29.20 30.94
CA ARG A 347 -13.39 -29.32 30.06
C ARG A 347 -13.73 -29.40 28.56
N THR A 348 -14.85 -28.86 28.13
CA THR A 348 -15.35 -28.90 26.75
C THR A 348 -15.90 -27.54 26.29
N ILE A 349 -15.99 -27.37 24.98
CA ILE A 349 -16.39 -26.13 24.32
C ILE A 349 -17.91 -26.11 24.22
N ALA A 350 -18.52 -25.27 25.05
CA ALA A 350 -19.97 -25.04 25.04
C ALA A 350 -20.42 -24.36 23.73
N GLN A 351 -21.74 -24.38 23.50
CA GLN A 351 -22.37 -23.52 22.50
C GLN A 351 -21.95 -22.06 22.73
N TYR A 352 -21.59 -21.35 21.66
CA TYR A 352 -21.03 -19.99 21.72
C TYR A 352 -19.72 -19.87 22.52
N GLY A 353 -19.00 -20.98 22.74
CA GLY A 353 -17.70 -21.05 23.39
C GLY A 353 -16.58 -20.25 22.69
N CYS A 354 -16.80 -19.86 21.45
CA CYS A 354 -15.80 -19.28 20.56
C CYS A 354 -16.44 -18.39 19.48
N VAL A 355 -15.60 -17.70 18.72
CA VAL A 355 -15.97 -17.01 17.48
C VAL A 355 -14.94 -17.33 16.40
N VAL A 356 -15.37 -17.53 15.15
CA VAL A 356 -14.50 -17.67 13.98
C VAL A 356 -14.47 -16.34 13.23
N MET A 357 -13.28 -15.91 12.81
CA MET A 357 -13.05 -14.65 12.10
C MET A 357 -12.46 -14.89 10.72
N GLU A 358 -13.34 -15.10 9.75
CA GLU A 358 -13.03 -15.40 8.35
C GLU A 358 -13.13 -14.15 7.48
N VAL A 359 -12.11 -13.29 7.45
CA VAL A 359 -12.00 -12.37 6.30
C VAL A 359 -11.84 -13.18 5.00
N GLN A 360 -12.49 -12.79 3.90
CA GLN A 360 -12.50 -13.49 2.60
C GLN A 360 -13.09 -12.59 1.50
N ASP A 361 -13.46 -13.13 0.34
CA ASP A 361 -14.29 -12.39 -0.63
C ASP A 361 -15.79 -12.78 -0.50
N TRP A 362 -16.66 -12.15 -1.28
CA TRP A 362 -18.12 -12.28 -1.15
C TRP A 362 -18.56 -13.75 -1.41
N ILE A 363 -19.21 -14.35 -0.41
CA ILE A 363 -19.66 -15.76 -0.46
C ILE A 363 -20.52 -16.07 -1.69
N ASP A 364 -20.32 -17.25 -2.31
CA ASP A 364 -20.93 -17.68 -3.58
C ASP A 364 -20.83 -16.66 -4.77
N GLY A 365 -19.95 -15.65 -4.70
CA GLY A 365 -19.83 -14.58 -5.70
C GLY A 365 -19.54 -15.04 -7.14
N ILE A 366 -19.05 -16.27 -7.33
CA ILE A 366 -18.89 -16.93 -8.63
C ILE A 366 -20.22 -17.24 -9.32
N ASN A 367 -21.31 -17.43 -8.54
CA ASN A 367 -22.67 -17.65 -9.03
C ASN A 367 -23.51 -16.35 -9.09
N HIS A 368 -22.92 -15.22 -8.65
CA HIS A 368 -23.55 -13.89 -8.63
C HIS A 368 -22.78 -12.90 -9.53
N PRO A 369 -22.80 -13.08 -10.87
CA PRO A 369 -22.07 -12.23 -11.82
C PRO A 369 -22.47 -10.75 -11.77
N GLU A 370 -23.67 -10.42 -11.29
CA GLU A 370 -24.15 -9.07 -11.04
C GLU A 370 -23.31 -8.30 -10.00
N TRP A 371 -22.62 -9.00 -9.09
CA TRP A 371 -21.67 -8.41 -8.14
C TRP A 371 -20.27 -8.23 -8.73
N MET A 372 -20.02 -8.72 -9.96
CA MET A 372 -18.77 -8.58 -10.72
C MET A 372 -17.51 -9.16 -10.01
N ARG A 373 -17.67 -10.16 -9.12
CA ARG A 373 -16.56 -10.75 -8.34
C ARG A 373 -15.60 -11.64 -9.14
N GLY A 374 -15.94 -11.99 -10.38
CA GLY A 374 -15.21 -12.99 -11.18
C GLY A 374 -13.70 -12.73 -11.30
N ASN A 375 -13.25 -11.48 -11.38
CA ASN A 375 -11.81 -11.13 -11.46
C ASN A 375 -11.06 -11.17 -10.12
N LYS A 376 -11.75 -11.47 -9.00
CA LYS A 376 -11.19 -11.68 -7.66
C LYS A 376 -11.39 -13.10 -7.13
N GLN A 377 -12.19 -13.91 -7.84
CA GLN A 377 -12.54 -15.27 -7.42
C GLN A 377 -12.25 -16.35 -8.48
N ILE A 378 -12.07 -16.01 -9.77
CA ILE A 378 -11.72 -16.96 -10.83
C ILE A 378 -10.33 -16.60 -11.39
N PHE A 379 -9.39 -17.54 -11.32
CA PHE A 379 -7.99 -17.34 -11.69
C PHE A 379 -7.55 -18.39 -12.72
N GLY A 380 -6.83 -17.97 -13.75
CA GLY A 380 -6.31 -18.82 -14.82
C GLY A 380 -4.79 -18.70 -15.04
N PRO A 381 -4.24 -19.48 -15.99
CA PRO A 381 -2.80 -19.55 -16.21
C PRO A 381 -2.26 -18.26 -16.82
N GLY A 382 -1.49 -17.50 -16.04
CA GLY A 382 -0.89 -16.22 -16.46
C GLY A 382 -1.58 -14.98 -15.91
N ASP A 383 -2.66 -15.15 -15.15
CA ASP A 383 -3.18 -14.09 -14.27
C ASP A 383 -2.24 -13.88 -13.06
N ASP A 384 -2.37 -12.76 -12.35
CA ASP A 384 -1.70 -12.58 -11.06
C ASP A 384 -2.19 -13.61 -10.03
N PRO A 385 -1.32 -14.08 -9.10
CA PRO A 385 -1.73 -15.03 -8.07
C PRO A 385 -2.85 -14.47 -7.18
N TYR A 386 -3.77 -15.34 -6.76
CA TYR A 386 -4.57 -15.07 -5.56
C TYR A 386 -3.59 -14.83 -4.42
N SER A 387 -3.67 -13.66 -3.77
CA SER A 387 -2.81 -13.32 -2.65
C SER A 387 -3.52 -12.45 -1.62
N ARG A 388 -3.08 -12.57 -0.36
CA ARG A 388 -3.79 -12.00 0.79
C ARG A 388 -2.87 -11.83 2.01
N GLY A 389 -3.12 -10.79 2.82
CA GLY A 389 -3.17 -10.93 4.29
C GLY A 389 -2.17 -10.17 5.18
N LEU A 390 -2.59 -9.94 6.44
CA LEU A 390 -1.82 -9.54 7.64
C LEU A 390 -2.76 -9.51 8.86
N LEU A 391 -2.58 -10.32 9.92
CA LEU A 391 -3.27 -10.09 11.19
C LEU A 391 -2.40 -9.23 12.13
N ARG A 392 -3.03 -8.42 12.99
CA ARG A 392 -2.31 -7.72 14.07
C ARG A 392 -2.93 -8.06 15.42
N LEU A 393 -2.07 -8.25 16.41
CA LEU A 393 -2.42 -8.61 17.78
C LEU A 393 -1.82 -7.51 18.66
N ASP A 394 -2.64 -6.83 19.46
CA ASP A 394 -2.24 -5.63 20.18
C ASP A 394 -2.59 -5.74 21.67
N MET A 395 -1.66 -5.28 22.52
CA MET A 395 -1.55 -5.66 23.94
C MET A 395 -0.82 -4.57 24.73
N GLU A 396 -1.38 -3.36 24.83
CA GLU A 396 -0.71 -2.24 25.52
C GLU A 396 -1.65 -1.34 26.35
N ASP A 397 -1.11 -0.76 27.42
CA ASP A 397 -1.85 -0.15 28.56
C ASP A 397 -2.54 1.20 28.25
N ASP A 398 -2.34 1.78 27.07
CA ASP A 398 -2.65 3.20 26.78
C ASP A 398 -4.15 3.53 26.52
N ARG A 399 -5.07 2.56 26.70
CA ARG A 399 -6.52 2.71 26.42
C ARG A 399 -7.17 3.92 27.08
N ALA A 400 -6.69 4.32 28.26
CA ALA A 400 -7.23 5.44 29.06
C ALA A 400 -7.27 6.81 28.34
N GLN A 401 -6.57 6.99 27.21
CA GLN A 401 -6.62 8.21 26.40
C GLN A 401 -7.41 8.09 25.09
N VAL A 402 -7.64 6.89 24.58
CA VAL A 402 -8.29 6.68 23.27
C VAL A 402 -9.82 6.68 23.40
N ASP A 403 -10.36 5.97 24.38
CA ASP A 403 -11.81 5.84 24.58
C ASP A 403 -12.48 7.18 24.93
N LEU A 404 -11.74 8.08 25.61
CA LEU A 404 -12.18 9.45 25.88
C LEU A 404 -12.33 10.32 24.62
N GLY A 405 -11.54 10.05 23.57
CA GLY A 405 -11.70 10.72 22.27
C GLY A 405 -12.92 10.22 21.53
N ILE A 406 -13.04 8.90 21.39
CA ILE A 406 -14.15 8.26 20.65
C ILE A 406 -15.52 8.57 21.30
N ALA A 407 -15.61 8.57 22.64
CA ALA A 407 -16.83 8.94 23.34
C ALA A 407 -17.22 10.41 23.11
N ALA A 408 -16.26 11.33 23.10
CA ALA A 408 -16.51 12.76 22.86
C ALA A 408 -16.97 13.04 21.42
N ASP A 409 -16.33 12.41 20.44
CA ASP A 409 -16.72 12.50 19.02
C ASP A 409 -18.15 11.95 18.79
N ILE A 410 -18.58 10.94 19.57
CA ILE A 410 -19.93 10.37 19.51
C ILE A 410 -20.97 11.29 20.18
N GLU A 411 -20.69 11.90 21.33
CA GLU A 411 -21.60 12.88 21.94
C GLU A 411 -21.80 14.11 21.03
N GLU A 412 -20.73 14.64 20.43
CA GLU A 412 -20.82 15.79 19.51
C GLU A 412 -21.63 15.43 18.25
N ALA A 413 -21.47 14.22 17.72
CA ALA A 413 -22.29 13.73 16.60
C ALA A 413 -23.78 13.55 16.95
N GLN A 414 -24.10 13.10 18.17
CA GLN A 414 -25.49 12.88 18.60
C GLN A 414 -26.23 14.21 18.86
N MET A 415 -25.56 15.24 19.39
CA MET A 415 -26.19 16.55 19.60
C MET A 415 -26.63 17.27 18.32
N VAL A 416 -26.08 16.88 17.15
CA VAL A 416 -26.44 17.47 15.85
C VAL A 416 -27.78 16.92 15.30
N GLN A 417 -28.27 15.78 15.76
CA GLN A 417 -29.44 15.10 15.17
C GLN A 417 -30.78 15.34 15.89
N SER A 418 -30.83 16.15 16.95
CA SER A 418 -32.01 16.26 17.83
C SER A 418 -32.71 17.65 17.82
N GLN A 419 -33.26 18.07 16.67
CA GLN A 419 -34.34 19.09 16.61
C GLN A 419 -35.43 18.69 15.61
N PRO A 420 -36.73 18.67 15.99
CA PRO A 420 -37.83 18.20 15.13
C PRO A 420 -38.44 19.30 14.23
N ASP A 421 -39.11 18.85 13.16
CA ASP A 421 -39.68 19.67 12.08
C ASP A 421 -40.78 20.67 12.47
N ALA A 422 -40.90 21.74 11.66
CA ALA A 422 -42.03 22.67 11.66
C ALA A 422 -42.44 23.14 10.24
N ALA A 423 -43.22 22.30 9.55
CA ALA A 423 -44.23 22.62 8.51
C ALA A 423 -43.87 23.46 7.25
N ILE A 424 -44.22 22.88 6.10
CA ILE A 424 -44.14 23.44 4.73
C ILE A 424 -45.10 24.64 4.52
N GLN A 425 -44.64 25.72 3.88
CA GLN A 425 -45.49 26.53 2.98
C GLN A 425 -44.72 27.47 2.01
N SER A 426 -45.28 27.68 0.81
CA SER A 426 -44.89 28.69 -0.19
C SER A 426 -46.00 28.80 -1.27
N PRO A 427 -46.00 29.79 -2.18
CA PRO A 427 -45.35 31.11 -2.17
C PRO A 427 -46.35 32.29 -2.43
N SER A 428 -45.96 33.52 -2.10
CA SER A 428 -46.48 34.74 -2.75
C SER A 428 -45.52 35.92 -2.54
N ALA A 429 -45.73 37.03 -3.26
CA ALA A 429 -44.83 38.19 -3.30
C ALA A 429 -45.58 39.50 -3.10
N GLU A 430 -44.88 40.56 -2.67
CA GLU A 430 -45.10 41.92 -3.18
C GLU A 430 -43.87 42.83 -2.95
N GLU A 431 -43.82 43.96 -3.68
CA GLU A 431 -42.64 44.82 -3.80
C GLU A 431 -42.66 46.07 -2.89
N SER A 432 -41.51 46.71 -2.68
CA SER A 432 -41.45 48.17 -2.55
C SER A 432 -40.13 48.73 -3.09
N ALA A 433 -40.16 49.93 -3.69
CA ALA A 433 -39.16 50.33 -4.69
C ALA A 433 -38.55 51.73 -4.54
N VAL A 434 -37.20 51.78 -4.68
CA VAL A 434 -36.40 52.72 -5.49
C VAL A 434 -36.56 54.25 -5.30
N LYS A 435 -35.43 54.91 -4.95
CA LYS A 435 -34.86 56.04 -5.73
C LYS A 435 -33.38 56.36 -5.40
N GLN A 436 -32.65 56.88 -6.40
CA GLN A 436 -31.19 57.17 -6.38
C GLN A 436 -30.88 58.64 -5.99
N PRO A 437 -29.58 59.05 -5.93
CA PRO A 437 -29.05 59.76 -7.11
C PRO A 437 -27.53 59.65 -7.47
N LYS A 438 -27.27 59.43 -8.77
CA LYS A 438 -26.29 60.13 -9.65
C LYS A 438 -24.78 59.79 -9.66
N LYS A 439 -24.20 60.09 -10.84
CA LYS A 439 -22.80 59.88 -11.30
C LYS A 439 -21.99 61.20 -11.31
N ARG A 440 -20.66 61.12 -11.45
CA ARG A 440 -19.85 62.09 -12.24
C ARG A 440 -18.71 61.36 -13.00
N PHE A 441 -18.04 62.06 -13.92
CA PHE A 441 -17.17 61.51 -14.98
C PHE A 441 -16.05 62.53 -15.36
N VAL A 442 -15.24 62.22 -16.39
CA VAL A 442 -14.13 63.01 -17.03
C VAL A 442 -12.74 62.76 -16.39
N GLY A 443 -11.62 62.63 -17.13
CA GLY A 443 -11.36 62.84 -18.58
C GLY A 443 -10.13 62.08 -19.15
N ARG A 444 -9.59 62.51 -20.31
CA ARG A 444 -8.65 61.73 -21.17
C ARG A 444 -7.66 62.66 -21.93
N ARG A 445 -6.43 62.15 -22.23
CA ARG A 445 -5.35 62.63 -23.15
C ARG A 445 -4.27 63.64 -22.65
N ALA A 446 -3.03 63.12 -22.52
CA ALA A 446 -1.81 63.37 -23.33
C ALA A 446 -1.09 64.76 -23.45
N ALA A 447 0.25 64.67 -23.61
CA ALA A 447 1.25 65.68 -24.08
C ALA A 447 1.65 66.81 -23.08
N ALA A 448 2.88 67.37 -23.06
CA ALA A 448 4.17 67.08 -23.75
C ALA A 448 5.39 67.69 -22.99
N ASP A 449 6.62 67.27 -23.39
CA ASP A 449 7.97 67.90 -23.34
C ASP A 449 8.53 68.63 -22.08
N GLY A 450 9.87 68.54 -21.89
CA GLY A 450 10.60 69.40 -20.93
C GLY A 450 11.96 68.92 -20.36
N THR A 451 13.01 68.77 -21.18
CA THR A 451 14.44 68.74 -20.73
C THR A 451 14.99 70.19 -20.63
N PRO A 452 16.17 70.53 -19.99
CA PRO A 452 17.43 69.74 -19.97
C PRO A 452 18.52 69.95 -18.86
N LYS A 453 19.61 69.15 -19.00
CA LYS A 453 21.07 69.43 -18.78
C LYS A 453 21.80 69.32 -17.41
N ASN A 454 22.92 68.57 -17.46
CA ASN A 454 24.11 68.59 -16.57
C ASN A 454 25.07 69.76 -16.93
N PRO A 455 26.13 70.04 -16.12
CA PRO A 455 27.50 69.48 -16.32
C PRO A 455 28.29 69.21 -15.00
N ALA A 456 29.55 68.72 -14.92
CA ALA A 456 30.39 67.81 -15.74
C ALA A 456 31.72 67.45 -14.99
N ASP A 457 32.62 66.72 -15.67
CA ASP A 457 34.05 66.35 -15.41
C ASP A 457 34.25 64.82 -15.21
N GLU A 458 34.93 64.01 -16.06
CA GLU A 458 36.16 64.08 -16.91
C GLU A 458 37.47 63.65 -16.19
N THR A 459 38.41 62.84 -16.74
CA THR A 459 38.52 61.86 -17.87
C THR A 459 39.55 60.77 -17.45
N GLY A 460 39.87 59.65 -18.13
CA GLY A 460 39.56 59.03 -19.44
C GLY A 460 39.90 57.52 -19.38
N THR A 461 40.40 56.77 -20.39
CA THR A 461 40.75 57.05 -21.80
C THR A 461 40.70 55.74 -22.63
N GLN A 462 39.88 55.67 -23.70
CA GLN A 462 39.90 54.78 -24.89
C GLN A 462 40.02 53.23 -24.69
N SER A 463 39.30 52.35 -25.41
CA SER A 463 39.01 52.35 -26.86
C SER A 463 37.81 51.41 -27.20
N GLY A 464 37.22 51.55 -28.40
CA GLY A 464 36.25 50.59 -28.96
C GLY A 464 34.97 51.23 -29.53
N ALA A 465 34.66 50.96 -30.80
CA ALA A 465 33.58 51.63 -31.54
C ALA A 465 32.16 51.21 -31.11
N VAL A 466 31.23 52.17 -31.12
CA VAL A 466 29.80 51.95 -30.84
C VAL A 466 29.07 51.50 -32.11
N GLN A 467 28.32 50.39 -32.04
CA GLN A 467 27.16 50.15 -32.88
C GLN A 467 25.88 50.26 -32.04
N ALA A 468 24.83 50.88 -32.60
CA ALA A 468 23.58 51.09 -31.90
C ALA A 468 22.88 49.76 -31.56
N HIS A 469 22.51 49.57 -30.29
CA HIS A 469 21.69 48.44 -29.87
C HIS A 469 20.35 48.45 -30.62
N LYS A 470 20.13 47.44 -31.47
CA LYS A 470 18.79 47.13 -32.00
C LYS A 470 17.83 46.99 -30.82
N ALA A 471 16.65 47.60 -30.94
CA ALA A 471 15.60 47.49 -29.94
C ALA A 471 15.37 46.02 -29.57
N ARG A 472 15.41 45.69 -28.27
CA ARG A 472 15.20 44.32 -27.78
C ARG A 472 13.79 43.90 -28.24
N ARG A 473 13.71 42.85 -29.06
CA ARG A 473 12.42 42.22 -29.41
C ARG A 473 11.69 41.88 -28.09
N PRO A 474 10.35 42.08 -28.01
CA PRO A 474 9.60 41.66 -26.84
C PRO A 474 9.79 40.15 -26.59
N PRO A 475 9.63 39.68 -25.34
CA PRO A 475 9.72 38.27 -25.02
C PRO A 475 8.75 37.46 -25.90
N ARG A 476 9.20 36.30 -26.39
CA ARG A 476 8.46 35.49 -27.38
C ARG A 476 7.07 35.11 -26.83
N MET A 477 6.02 35.40 -27.60
CA MET A 477 4.63 35.00 -27.34
C MET A 477 4.38 33.48 -27.45
N LEU A 478 5.41 32.63 -27.44
CA LEU A 478 5.30 31.19 -27.77
C LEU A 478 4.75 30.30 -26.65
N ASN A 479 4.60 30.83 -25.43
CA ASN A 479 4.23 30.04 -24.24
C ASN A 479 2.88 30.45 -23.62
N GLN A 480 2.14 31.38 -24.24
CA GLN A 480 0.81 31.76 -23.76
C GLN A 480 -0.27 30.99 -24.52
N VAL A 481 -1.07 30.22 -23.78
CA VAL A 481 -2.24 29.52 -24.33
C VAL A 481 -3.21 30.56 -24.90
N PRO A 482 -3.68 30.42 -26.16
CA PRO A 482 -4.66 31.31 -26.76
C PRO A 482 -5.94 31.44 -25.91
N LYS A 483 -6.49 32.65 -25.84
CA LYS A 483 -7.78 32.93 -25.19
C LYS A 483 -8.90 32.03 -25.70
N GLU A 484 -8.89 31.73 -27.01
CA GLU A 484 -9.82 30.81 -27.68
C GLU A 484 -9.86 29.39 -27.08
N ILE A 485 -8.82 28.97 -26.34
CA ILE A 485 -8.78 27.67 -25.63
C ILE A 485 -9.07 27.87 -24.14
N LEU A 486 -8.62 28.98 -23.54
CA LEU A 486 -8.87 29.28 -22.11
C LEU A 486 -10.33 29.65 -21.83
N GLU A 487 -11.02 30.26 -22.81
CA GLU A 487 -12.38 30.81 -22.68
C GLU A 487 -13.44 29.93 -23.38
N ASP A 488 -13.06 28.73 -23.86
CA ASP A 488 -13.96 27.72 -24.41
C ASP A 488 -14.78 27.07 -23.28
N LYS A 489 -16.08 27.36 -23.24
CA LYS A 489 -17.00 26.84 -22.22
C LYS A 489 -17.09 25.32 -22.22
N ASN A 490 -17.16 24.70 -23.39
CA ASN A 490 -17.34 23.26 -23.50
C ASN A 490 -16.10 22.55 -22.95
N LEU A 491 -14.91 23.12 -23.18
CA LEU A 491 -13.67 22.62 -22.61
C LEU A 491 -13.61 22.80 -21.09
N GLN A 492 -14.10 23.93 -20.55
CA GLN A 492 -14.16 24.13 -19.09
C GLN A 492 -15.17 23.19 -18.41
N GLU A 493 -16.32 22.94 -19.04
CA GLU A 493 -17.32 21.97 -18.58
C GLU A 493 -16.78 20.53 -18.61
N ALA A 494 -16.01 20.16 -19.64
CA ALA A 494 -15.32 18.88 -19.73
C ALA A 494 -14.16 18.74 -18.71
N ILE A 495 -13.38 19.82 -18.47
CA ILE A 495 -12.33 19.85 -17.44
C ILE A 495 -12.92 19.73 -16.03
N ALA A 496 -14.15 20.19 -15.78
CA ALA A 496 -14.81 20.09 -14.48
C ALA A 496 -15.16 18.64 -14.06
N LEU A 497 -14.96 17.65 -14.95
CA LEU A 497 -14.98 16.22 -14.61
C LEU A 497 -13.70 15.75 -13.89
N LEU A 498 -12.62 16.54 -13.94
CA LEU A 498 -11.37 16.31 -13.21
C LEU A 498 -11.45 17.02 -11.84
N PRO A 499 -10.78 16.50 -10.79
CA PRO A 499 -10.89 17.06 -9.44
C PRO A 499 -10.37 18.51 -9.40
N ALA A 500 -11.23 19.43 -8.98
CA ALA A 500 -11.03 20.88 -9.11
C ALA A 500 -9.83 21.45 -8.33
N ASN A 501 -9.22 20.68 -7.42
CA ASN A 501 -8.00 21.05 -6.71
C ASN A 501 -6.70 20.60 -7.43
N TYR A 502 -6.78 19.90 -8.57
CA TYR A 502 -5.62 19.43 -9.35
C TYR A 502 -5.49 20.18 -10.70
N SER A 503 -4.33 20.79 -10.94
CA SER A 503 -4.07 21.55 -12.17
C SER A 503 -3.40 20.71 -13.27
N PHE A 504 -4.19 19.92 -14.01
CA PHE A 504 -3.73 19.10 -15.14
C PHE A 504 -3.32 19.90 -16.40
N GLU A 505 -3.37 21.24 -16.36
CA GLU A 505 -3.01 22.16 -17.46
C GLU A 505 -3.61 21.82 -18.84
N ILE A 506 -4.77 21.15 -18.93
CA ILE A 506 -5.34 20.63 -20.20
C ILE A 506 -5.34 21.64 -21.37
N PRO A 507 -5.68 22.95 -21.19
CA PRO A 507 -5.57 23.95 -22.26
C PRO A 507 -4.15 24.13 -22.85
N LYS A 508 -3.10 23.94 -22.04
CA LYS A 508 -1.69 23.96 -22.44
C LYS A 508 -1.34 22.72 -23.27
N THR A 509 -1.86 21.56 -22.89
CA THR A 509 -1.70 20.30 -23.65
C THR A 509 -2.40 20.39 -25.00
N ILE A 510 -3.65 20.84 -25.05
CA ILE A 510 -4.41 21.10 -26.30
C ILE A 510 -3.67 22.10 -27.19
N HIS A 511 -3.21 23.23 -26.64
CA HIS A 511 -2.42 24.21 -27.39
C HIS A 511 -1.11 23.59 -27.93
N ARG A 512 -0.44 22.73 -27.15
CA ARG A 512 0.81 22.08 -27.56
C ARG A 512 0.60 21.08 -28.69
N ILE A 513 -0.45 20.26 -28.63
CA ILE A 513 -0.85 19.32 -29.68
C ILE A 513 -1.12 20.09 -30.99
N ARG A 514 -2.04 21.07 -30.94
CA ARG A 514 -2.41 21.91 -32.10
C ARG A 514 -1.21 22.65 -32.70
N THR A 515 -0.26 23.12 -31.87
CA THR A 515 0.93 23.88 -32.32
C THR A 515 2.03 22.99 -32.91
N LEU A 516 2.10 21.71 -32.51
CA LEU A 516 3.03 20.74 -33.10
C LEU A 516 2.45 20.06 -34.35
N GLY A 517 1.13 20.08 -34.54
CA GLY A 517 0.45 19.23 -35.51
C GLY A 517 0.53 17.75 -35.12
N ALA A 518 0.61 17.45 -33.82
CA ALA A 518 0.76 16.08 -33.31
C ALA A 518 -0.50 15.26 -33.61
N THR A 519 -0.31 14.10 -34.22
CA THR A 519 -1.36 13.13 -34.57
C THR A 519 -1.46 11.98 -33.59
N LYS A 520 -0.34 11.56 -32.97
CA LYS A 520 -0.34 10.53 -31.93
C LYS A 520 0.33 11.01 -30.65
N VAL A 521 -0.37 10.92 -29.52
CA VAL A 521 0.02 11.55 -28.24
C VAL A 521 0.12 10.50 -27.13
N ALA A 522 1.33 10.25 -26.62
CA ALA A 522 1.54 9.43 -25.44
C ALA A 522 1.22 10.22 -24.16
N LEU A 523 0.52 9.58 -23.22
CA LEU A 523 0.20 10.08 -21.89
C LEU A 523 0.89 9.17 -20.86
N GLN A 524 1.87 9.70 -20.13
CA GLN A 524 2.59 8.99 -19.06
C GLN A 524 2.27 9.66 -17.72
N MET A 525 1.78 8.88 -16.76
CA MET A 525 1.34 9.36 -15.43
C MET A 525 1.85 8.40 -14.35
N PRO A 526 2.10 8.88 -13.10
CA PRO A 526 2.26 7.98 -11.97
C PRO A 526 0.92 7.30 -11.62
N GLU A 527 1.02 6.18 -10.89
CA GLU A 527 -0.10 5.32 -10.50
C GLU A 527 -1.35 6.08 -10.01
N GLY A 528 -1.19 6.95 -9.00
CA GLY A 528 -2.28 7.72 -8.40
C GLY A 528 -2.94 8.76 -9.32
N LEU A 529 -2.49 8.91 -10.57
CA LEU A 529 -3.15 9.72 -11.59
C LEU A 529 -3.65 8.90 -12.80
N LEU A 530 -3.33 7.61 -12.92
CA LEU A 530 -3.82 6.76 -14.02
C LEU A 530 -5.35 6.67 -14.06
N LEU A 531 -6.02 6.81 -12.91
CA LEU A 531 -7.49 6.85 -12.81
C LEU A 531 -8.13 8.06 -13.54
N PHE A 532 -7.35 9.08 -13.91
CA PHE A 532 -7.79 10.21 -14.74
C PHE A 532 -7.39 10.07 -16.22
N ALA A 533 -6.60 9.06 -16.59
CA ALA A 533 -5.96 8.99 -17.91
C ALA A 533 -6.95 8.79 -19.07
N THR A 534 -8.04 8.04 -18.84
CA THR A 534 -9.15 7.88 -19.80
C THR A 534 -9.92 9.19 -19.98
N THR A 535 -10.37 9.83 -18.90
CA THR A 535 -11.04 11.14 -18.94
C THR A 535 -10.17 12.20 -19.64
N ILE A 536 -8.86 12.24 -19.34
CA ILE A 536 -7.92 13.15 -20.01
C ILE A 536 -7.75 12.78 -21.50
N SER A 537 -7.70 11.49 -21.85
CA SER A 537 -7.69 11.02 -23.24
C SER A 537 -8.93 11.48 -24.02
N ASP A 538 -10.12 11.35 -23.43
CA ASP A 538 -11.39 11.70 -24.06
C ASP A 538 -11.50 13.22 -24.28
N ILE A 539 -11.09 14.02 -23.28
CA ILE A 539 -11.03 15.49 -23.44
C ILE A 539 -10.01 15.87 -24.53
N LEU A 540 -8.82 15.24 -24.57
CA LEU A 540 -7.82 15.56 -25.57
C LEU A 540 -8.25 15.17 -26.98
N THR A 541 -8.91 14.02 -27.19
CA THR A 541 -9.42 13.61 -28.51
C THR A 541 -10.63 14.43 -28.94
N GLN A 542 -11.56 14.76 -28.04
CA GLN A 542 -12.72 15.62 -28.32
C GLN A 542 -12.28 17.02 -28.76
N PHE A 543 -11.32 17.64 -28.07
CA PHE A 543 -10.88 19.01 -28.33
C PHE A 543 -9.67 19.12 -29.26
N CYS A 544 -9.09 18.00 -29.72
CA CYS A 544 -8.13 17.93 -30.82
C CYS A 544 -8.58 16.83 -31.81
N PRO A 545 -9.64 17.08 -32.62
CA PRO A 545 -10.21 16.06 -33.49
C PRO A 545 -9.19 15.54 -34.51
N GLY A 546 -9.09 14.21 -34.59
CA GLY A 546 -8.14 13.51 -35.48
C GLY A 546 -6.81 13.11 -34.84
N ILE A 547 -6.66 13.23 -33.51
CA ILE A 547 -5.54 12.60 -32.79
C ILE A 547 -5.87 11.20 -32.28
N GLU A 548 -4.85 10.36 -32.13
CA GLU A 548 -4.84 9.14 -31.34
C GLU A 548 -4.12 9.42 -30.00
N THR A 549 -4.75 9.05 -28.88
CA THR A 549 -4.14 9.06 -27.54
C THR A 549 -3.67 7.66 -27.15
N LEU A 550 -2.48 7.58 -26.57
CA LEU A 550 -1.88 6.35 -26.07
C LEU A 550 -1.57 6.51 -24.58
N ILE A 551 -2.28 5.80 -23.71
CA ILE A 551 -1.98 5.76 -22.27
C ILE A 551 -0.82 4.77 -22.07
N MET A 552 0.25 5.20 -21.39
CA MET A 552 1.39 4.37 -21.05
C MET A 552 1.14 3.72 -19.69
N GLY A 553 0.91 2.41 -19.66
CA GLY A 553 0.62 1.64 -18.45
C GLY A 553 1.86 1.22 -17.64
N ASP A 554 3.08 1.48 -18.12
CA ASP A 554 4.31 1.13 -17.41
C ASP A 554 4.53 2.03 -16.16
N VAL A 555 4.91 1.40 -15.04
CA VAL A 555 4.99 2.04 -13.73
C VAL A 555 5.95 3.24 -13.72
N THR A 556 5.39 4.43 -13.49
CA THR A 556 6.12 5.70 -13.59
C THR A 556 6.38 6.32 -12.21
N TYR A 557 7.44 5.87 -11.53
CA TYR A 557 7.86 6.35 -10.20
C TYR A 557 8.38 7.81 -10.14
N GLY A 558 8.52 8.51 -11.28
CA GLY A 558 9.10 9.85 -11.32
C GLY A 558 9.60 10.27 -12.70
N ALA A 559 10.06 11.53 -12.83
CA ALA A 559 10.66 12.05 -14.07
C ALA A 559 11.95 11.34 -14.49
N CYS A 560 12.63 10.61 -13.60
CA CYS A 560 13.72 9.72 -13.97
C CYS A 560 13.26 8.49 -14.75
N CYS A 561 11.96 8.15 -14.70
CA CYS A 561 11.32 7.06 -15.45
C CYS A 561 10.64 7.56 -16.75
N ILE A 562 10.94 8.78 -17.23
CA ILE A 562 10.36 9.25 -18.49
C ILE A 562 10.72 8.29 -19.63
N ASP A 563 9.70 7.76 -20.31
CA ASP A 563 9.90 6.82 -21.41
C ASP A 563 9.72 7.48 -22.78
N ASP A 564 10.71 8.30 -23.12
CA ASP A 564 10.84 8.90 -24.44
C ASP A 564 11.31 7.92 -25.53
N TYR A 565 11.61 6.67 -25.17
CA TYR A 565 12.04 5.63 -26.10
C TYR A 565 10.84 4.82 -26.63
N THR A 566 9.99 4.29 -25.75
CA THR A 566 8.82 3.49 -26.10
C THR A 566 7.74 4.33 -26.75
N ALA A 567 7.45 5.53 -26.23
CA ALA A 567 6.51 6.46 -26.88
C ALA A 567 6.91 6.75 -28.35
N ARG A 568 8.21 6.92 -28.61
CA ARG A 568 8.73 7.11 -29.98
C ARG A 568 8.69 5.81 -30.80
N ALA A 569 8.92 4.65 -30.20
CA ALA A 569 8.85 3.36 -30.87
C ALA A 569 7.42 3.00 -31.31
N LEU A 570 6.42 3.41 -30.52
CA LEU A 570 4.98 3.27 -30.79
C LEU A 570 4.42 4.37 -31.72
N GLY A 571 5.31 5.20 -32.30
CA GLY A 571 4.97 6.18 -33.33
C GLY A 571 4.35 7.49 -32.84
N CYS A 572 4.47 7.83 -31.55
CA CYS A 572 3.94 9.09 -31.02
C CYS A 572 4.77 10.31 -31.48
N ASP A 573 4.08 11.43 -31.73
CA ASP A 573 4.67 12.74 -32.04
C ASP A 573 5.05 13.53 -30.78
N LEU A 574 4.24 13.34 -29.73
CA LEU A 574 4.30 14.06 -28.46
C LEU A 574 4.13 13.07 -27.29
N LEU A 575 4.96 13.22 -26.26
CA LEU A 575 4.80 12.61 -24.94
C LEU A 575 4.42 13.70 -23.93
N VAL A 576 3.31 13.51 -23.22
CA VAL A 576 2.89 14.32 -22.09
C VAL A 576 3.16 13.54 -20.80
N HIS A 577 4.05 14.06 -19.96
CA HIS A 577 4.48 13.43 -18.71
C HIS A 577 3.95 14.25 -17.53
N TYR A 578 3.12 13.63 -16.69
CA TYR A 578 2.39 14.30 -15.60
C TYR A 578 3.11 14.18 -14.24
N ALA A 579 2.73 15.04 -13.28
CA ALA A 579 3.10 15.07 -11.86
C ALA A 579 4.59 15.26 -11.49
N HIS A 580 5.49 15.39 -12.45
CA HIS A 580 6.93 15.47 -12.17
C HIS A 580 7.60 16.65 -12.87
N SER A 581 8.64 17.20 -12.23
CA SER A 581 9.49 18.27 -12.78
C SER A 581 10.39 17.75 -13.92
N CYS A 582 10.95 18.67 -14.71
CA CYS A 582 11.81 18.34 -15.85
C CYS A 582 13.26 17.93 -15.46
N LEU A 583 13.39 16.97 -14.53
CA LEU A 583 14.67 16.36 -14.10
C LEU A 583 15.50 15.83 -15.27
N ILE A 584 14.84 15.39 -16.33
CA ILE A 584 15.43 15.10 -17.64
C ILE A 584 15.08 16.28 -18.58
N PRO A 585 16.08 17.02 -19.08
CA PRO A 585 15.85 18.13 -20.00
C PRO A 585 15.22 17.69 -21.32
N VAL A 586 14.30 18.49 -21.86
CA VAL A 586 13.51 18.21 -23.08
C VAL A 586 14.31 18.28 -24.40
N ASP A 587 15.60 18.59 -24.32
CA ASP A 587 16.59 18.48 -25.39
C ASP A 587 17.37 17.15 -25.36
N VAL A 588 17.28 16.39 -24.26
CA VAL A 588 17.86 15.04 -24.13
C VAL A 588 16.89 13.99 -24.70
N THR A 589 15.58 14.19 -24.56
CA THR A 589 14.54 13.27 -25.02
C THR A 589 14.48 13.15 -26.55
N LYS A 590 14.02 12.00 -27.06
CA LYS A 590 14.02 11.63 -28.48
C LYS A 590 12.67 11.83 -29.19
N ILE A 591 11.63 12.15 -28.42
CA ILE A 591 10.30 12.62 -28.86
C ILE A 591 10.10 14.07 -28.39
N LYS A 592 9.09 14.80 -28.89
CA LYS A 592 8.71 16.05 -28.24
C LYS A 592 8.07 15.73 -26.89
N THR A 593 8.55 16.38 -25.83
CA THR A 593 8.02 16.20 -24.46
C THR A 593 7.30 17.46 -24.00
N LEU A 594 6.19 17.27 -23.29
CA LEU A 594 5.53 18.27 -22.45
C LEU A 594 5.50 17.73 -21.01
N TYR A 595 6.09 18.47 -20.08
CA TYR A 595 5.90 18.21 -18.64
C TYR A 595 4.70 19.03 -18.13
N VAL A 596 3.82 18.35 -17.40
CA VAL A 596 2.69 18.94 -16.66
C VAL A 596 2.92 18.63 -15.18
N PHE A 597 3.10 19.64 -14.35
CA PHE A 597 3.54 19.42 -12.96
C PHE A 597 2.41 18.96 -12.02
N VAL A 598 1.15 19.16 -12.40
CA VAL A 598 -0.05 18.86 -11.59
C VAL A 598 0.04 19.52 -10.21
N ASP A 599 -0.11 20.85 -10.21
CA ASP A 599 -0.16 21.66 -8.99
C ASP A 599 -1.44 21.34 -8.21
N ILE A 600 -1.32 21.08 -6.89
CA ILE A 600 -2.42 20.66 -6.01
C ILE A 600 -2.71 21.76 -5.00
N SER A 601 -3.94 22.28 -5.06
CA SER A 601 -4.44 23.28 -4.11
C SER A 601 -4.85 22.64 -2.78
N ILE A 602 -4.40 23.25 -1.67
CA ILE A 602 -4.63 22.76 -0.30
C ILE A 602 -5.15 23.87 0.63
N ASP A 603 -5.73 23.49 1.78
CA ASP A 603 -6.18 24.45 2.80
C ASP A 603 -5.01 25.10 3.53
N THR A 604 -4.54 26.22 2.97
CA THR A 604 -3.46 27.04 3.56
C THR A 604 -3.87 27.75 4.84
N THR A 605 -5.16 27.95 5.09
CA THR A 605 -5.66 28.57 6.33
C THR A 605 -5.48 27.60 7.50
N HIS A 606 -5.89 26.35 7.30
CA HIS A 606 -5.68 25.28 8.28
C HIS A 606 -4.18 25.04 8.56
N LEU A 607 -3.34 25.01 7.51
CA LEU A 607 -1.90 24.87 7.65
C LEU A 607 -1.29 25.98 8.53
N LEU A 608 -1.61 27.25 8.27
CA LEU A 608 -1.09 28.39 9.04
C LEU A 608 -1.52 28.31 10.51
N ALA A 609 -2.82 28.10 10.77
CA ALA A 609 -3.34 27.96 12.13
C ALA A 609 -2.73 26.76 12.89
N THR A 610 -2.45 25.66 12.19
CA THR A 610 -1.79 24.47 12.76
C THR A 610 -0.35 24.78 13.18
N LEU A 611 0.40 25.54 12.38
CA LEU A 611 1.77 25.92 12.68
C LEU A 611 1.84 26.95 13.82
N GLU A 612 0.97 27.96 13.80
CA GLU A 612 0.84 28.98 14.86
C GLU A 612 0.44 28.36 16.22
N ARG A 613 -0.36 27.29 16.22
CA ARG A 613 -0.76 26.57 17.44
C ARG A 613 0.36 25.69 18.02
N ASN A 614 1.25 25.15 17.19
CA ASN A 614 2.25 24.16 17.61
C ASN A 614 3.68 24.72 17.78
N PHE A 615 3.99 25.88 17.20
CA PHE A 615 5.34 26.46 17.23
C PHE A 615 5.34 27.91 17.70
N ALA A 616 6.26 28.24 18.60
CA ALA A 616 6.50 29.62 19.02
C ALA A 616 7.06 30.47 17.86
N SER A 617 6.71 31.75 17.84
CA SER A 617 7.27 32.71 16.89
C SER A 617 8.77 32.94 17.09
N GLY A 618 9.44 33.47 16.06
CA GLY A 618 10.90 33.58 15.97
C GLY A 618 11.60 32.33 15.42
N LYS A 619 10.90 31.20 15.33
CA LYS A 619 11.45 29.93 14.80
C LYS A 619 11.74 29.98 13.30
N THR A 620 12.84 29.35 12.89
CA THR A 620 13.25 29.22 11.49
C THR A 620 12.77 27.89 10.91
N ILE A 621 11.87 27.96 9.94
CA ILE A 621 11.24 26.81 9.29
C ILE A 621 11.81 26.63 7.88
N ALA A 622 12.40 25.46 7.61
CA ALA A 622 12.76 25.04 6.26
C ALA A 622 11.56 24.34 5.60
N VAL A 623 10.85 25.05 4.72
CA VAL A 623 9.65 24.53 4.04
C VAL A 623 10.04 23.82 2.74
N VAL A 624 9.62 22.57 2.61
CA VAL A 624 9.89 21.69 1.47
C VAL A 624 8.67 20.85 1.10
N GLY A 625 8.71 20.19 -0.05
CA GLY A 625 7.67 19.27 -0.53
C GLY A 625 8.01 18.71 -1.90
N THR A 626 7.06 18.02 -2.51
CA THR A 626 7.15 17.60 -3.92
C THR A 626 6.76 18.74 -4.87
N ILE A 627 6.93 18.55 -6.18
CA ILE A 627 6.63 19.58 -7.19
C ILE A 627 5.15 20.01 -7.18
N GLN A 628 4.23 19.10 -6.83
CA GLN A 628 2.78 19.34 -6.78
C GLN A 628 2.36 20.40 -5.75
N PHE A 629 3.13 20.59 -4.68
CA PHE A 629 2.82 21.57 -3.62
C PHE A 629 3.66 22.85 -3.74
N ASN A 630 4.48 22.98 -4.79
CA ASN A 630 5.47 24.04 -4.94
C ASN A 630 4.83 25.44 -4.99
N ALA A 631 3.70 25.63 -5.67
CA ALA A 631 3.02 26.93 -5.66
C ALA A 631 2.56 27.33 -4.24
N THR A 632 2.07 26.37 -3.45
CA THR A 632 1.73 26.59 -2.04
C THR A 632 2.94 26.94 -1.19
N ILE A 633 4.07 26.24 -1.35
CA ILE A 633 5.32 26.51 -0.59
C ILE A 633 5.77 27.97 -0.75
N HIS A 634 5.72 28.52 -1.97
CA HIS A 634 6.04 29.94 -2.19
C HIS A 634 4.91 30.88 -1.77
N GLY A 635 3.64 30.44 -1.87
CA GLY A 635 2.47 31.22 -1.51
C GLY A 635 2.32 31.49 -0.01
N ILE A 636 2.59 30.50 0.85
CA ILE A 636 2.43 30.64 2.32
C ILE A 636 3.53 31.47 2.99
N ARG A 637 4.67 31.69 2.30
CA ARG A 637 5.85 32.39 2.85
C ARG A 637 5.47 33.71 3.52
N SER A 638 4.80 34.60 2.79
CA SER A 638 4.42 35.94 3.26
C SER A 638 3.35 35.93 4.37
N SER A 639 2.76 34.77 4.68
CA SER A 639 1.86 34.59 5.83
C SER A 639 2.60 34.07 7.04
N LEU A 640 3.48 33.08 6.87
CA LEU A 640 4.39 32.60 7.92
C LEU A 640 5.33 33.71 8.43
N GLU A 641 5.86 34.55 7.54
CA GLU A 641 6.66 35.72 7.91
C GLU A 641 5.86 36.77 8.70
N ARG A 642 4.53 36.84 8.51
CA ARG A 642 3.63 37.70 9.30
C ARG A 642 3.22 37.08 10.64
N ALA A 643 3.14 35.76 10.72
CA ALA A 643 3.00 35.01 11.97
C ALA A 643 4.29 35.04 12.83
N GLY A 644 5.39 35.56 12.28
CA GLY A 644 6.67 35.74 12.98
C GLY A 644 7.64 34.58 12.83
N PHE A 645 7.45 33.69 11.86
CA PHE A 645 8.42 32.64 11.51
C PHE A 645 9.45 33.13 10.47
N ASN A 646 10.70 32.70 10.60
CA ASN A 646 11.70 32.90 9.54
C ASN A 646 11.57 31.77 8.51
N VAL A 647 11.27 32.11 7.24
CA VAL A 647 10.97 31.09 6.21
C VAL A 647 12.16 30.87 5.28
N LEU A 648 12.78 29.69 5.40
CA LEU A 648 13.75 29.17 4.43
C LEU A 648 13.03 28.26 3.42
N VAL A 649 13.27 28.49 2.14
CA VAL A 649 12.82 27.61 1.06
C VAL A 649 14.07 27.14 0.29
N PRO A 650 14.67 26.00 0.67
CA PRO A 650 15.98 25.57 0.22
C PRO A 650 15.96 25.09 -1.24
N GLN A 651 17.13 24.82 -1.84
CA GLN A 651 17.21 24.35 -3.23
C GLN A 651 18.44 23.46 -3.46
N ILE A 652 18.27 22.38 -4.21
CA ILE A 652 19.35 21.58 -4.77
C ILE A 652 19.18 21.46 -6.29
N ALA A 653 20.05 22.13 -7.06
CA ALA A 653 19.96 22.11 -8.52
C ALA A 653 20.19 20.70 -9.08
N PRO A 654 19.34 20.20 -10.01
CA PRO A 654 18.45 20.96 -10.89
C PRO A 654 17.03 21.27 -10.37
N LEU A 655 16.64 20.83 -9.17
CA LEU A 655 15.28 20.98 -8.63
C LEU A 655 14.91 22.45 -8.37
N SER A 656 13.60 22.70 -8.27
CA SER A 656 13.02 23.99 -7.88
C SER A 656 13.35 24.36 -6.43
N LYS A 657 13.15 25.62 -6.06
CA LYS A 657 13.17 26.03 -4.65
C LYS A 657 12.00 25.39 -3.90
N GLY A 658 12.27 24.69 -2.81
CA GLY A 658 11.28 23.96 -2.00
C GLY A 658 11.04 22.52 -2.47
N GLU A 659 11.49 22.16 -3.67
CA GLU A 659 11.28 20.83 -4.25
C GLU A 659 12.36 19.85 -3.77
N ILE A 660 11.93 18.67 -3.29
CA ILE A 660 12.80 17.54 -2.95
C ILE A 660 12.35 16.27 -3.65
N LEU A 661 13.30 15.38 -3.94
CA LEU A 661 13.04 14.03 -4.44
C LEU A 661 13.46 13.01 -3.39
N GLY A 662 12.80 11.84 -3.35
CA GLY A 662 13.17 10.73 -2.47
C GLY A 662 14.63 10.25 -2.61
N CYS A 663 15.30 10.64 -3.70
CA CYS A 663 16.71 10.38 -4.01
C CYS A 663 17.60 11.63 -4.12
N THR A 664 17.10 12.85 -3.91
CA THR A 664 17.91 14.08 -3.97
C THR A 664 17.25 15.19 -3.14
N SER A 665 17.91 15.56 -2.04
CA SER A 665 17.45 16.59 -1.09
C SER A 665 18.59 17.55 -0.73
N PRO A 666 18.28 18.83 -0.44
CA PRO A 666 19.28 19.80 -0.04
C PRO A 666 19.85 19.47 1.33
N ARG A 667 21.16 19.70 1.49
CA ARG A 667 21.77 19.87 2.80
C ARG A 667 21.53 21.31 3.26
N LEU A 668 20.90 21.45 4.42
CA LEU A 668 20.76 22.71 5.14
C LEU A 668 22.09 23.01 5.84
N LYS A 669 22.47 24.28 5.94
CA LYS A 669 23.71 24.66 6.62
C LYS A 669 23.46 24.91 8.09
N ASP A 670 24.48 24.68 8.90
CA ASP A 670 24.47 25.07 10.32
C ASP A 670 24.31 26.60 10.46
N ASP A 671 24.89 27.38 9.53
CA ASP A 671 24.71 28.84 9.39
C ASP A 671 23.26 29.28 9.09
N ASP A 672 22.42 28.41 8.50
CA ASP A 672 21.04 28.75 8.16
C ASP A 672 20.11 28.73 9.40
N ALA A 673 20.61 28.28 10.56
CA ALA A 673 19.95 28.30 11.87
C ALA A 673 18.49 27.76 11.87
N VAL A 674 18.27 26.66 11.14
CA VAL A 674 16.95 26.03 10.99
C VAL A 674 16.55 25.27 12.25
N ASP A 675 15.42 25.65 12.85
CA ASP A 675 14.85 24.96 14.01
C ASP A 675 14.10 23.68 13.64
N LEU A 676 13.42 23.66 12.48
CA LEU A 676 12.65 22.52 12.01
C LEU A 676 12.47 22.49 10.48
N ILE A 677 12.36 21.28 9.93
CA ILE A 677 11.93 21.01 8.56
C ILE A 677 10.41 20.82 8.56
N LEU A 678 9.71 21.55 7.70
CA LEU A 678 8.30 21.35 7.40
C LEU A 678 8.17 20.79 5.98
N TYR A 679 7.73 19.54 5.86
CA TYR A 679 7.38 18.93 4.59
C TYR A 679 5.88 19.00 4.36
N LEU A 680 5.48 19.56 3.21
CA LEU A 680 4.10 19.57 2.74
C LEU A 680 3.88 18.40 1.77
N GLY A 681 2.95 17.52 2.12
CA GLY A 681 2.57 16.38 1.30
C GLY A 681 2.30 15.11 2.12
N ASP A 682 1.75 14.12 1.42
CA ASP A 682 1.52 12.77 1.92
C ASP A 682 2.80 11.90 1.87
N GLY A 683 2.67 10.66 2.37
CA GLY A 683 3.75 9.68 2.45
C GLY A 683 4.92 10.09 3.36
N ARG A 684 5.99 9.28 3.34
CA ARG A 684 7.25 9.56 4.06
C ARG A 684 8.48 9.55 3.14
N PHE A 685 8.43 8.80 2.03
CA PHE A 685 9.53 8.61 1.06
C PHE A 685 10.31 9.90 0.69
N HIS A 686 9.61 10.99 0.38
CA HIS A 686 10.24 12.26 0.03
C HIS A 686 10.89 12.95 1.24
N LEU A 687 10.20 12.96 2.38
CA LEU A 687 10.67 13.55 3.63
C LEU A 687 11.90 12.81 4.19
N GLU A 688 11.92 11.48 4.16
CA GLU A 688 13.06 10.66 4.58
C GLU A 688 14.36 11.07 3.87
N SER A 689 14.29 11.46 2.58
CA SER A 689 15.45 11.93 1.82
C SER A 689 16.10 13.18 2.43
N ILE A 690 15.30 14.14 2.92
CA ILE A 690 15.84 15.33 3.60
C ILE A 690 16.21 15.03 5.06
N MET A 691 15.52 14.11 5.74
CA MET A 691 15.87 13.64 7.10
C MET A 691 17.21 12.90 7.14
N ILE A 692 17.49 12.02 6.17
CA ILE A 692 18.76 11.28 6.07
C ILE A 692 19.93 12.24 5.84
N HIS A 693 19.73 13.28 5.04
CA HIS A 693 20.74 14.29 4.75
C HIS A 693 20.96 15.28 5.92
N ASN A 694 19.92 15.54 6.73
CA ASN A 694 19.92 16.53 7.81
C ASN A 694 19.44 15.91 9.15
N PRO A 695 20.15 14.90 9.71
CA PRO A 695 19.67 14.08 10.82
C PRO A 695 19.48 14.82 12.15
N SER A 696 20.12 15.98 12.32
CA SER A 696 20.05 16.80 13.53
C SER A 696 18.83 17.72 13.62
N ILE A 697 18.09 17.91 12.53
CA ILE A 697 17.01 18.90 12.45
C ILE A 697 15.64 18.19 12.60
N PRO A 698 14.80 18.56 13.59
CA PRO A 698 13.46 18.02 13.75
C PRO A 698 12.62 18.14 12.47
N ALA A 699 12.08 17.02 12.01
CA ALA A 699 11.23 16.96 10.84
C ALA A 699 9.74 16.85 11.22
N TYR A 700 8.91 17.59 10.50
CA TYR A 700 7.46 17.56 10.62
C TYR A 700 6.84 17.42 9.24
N ARG A 701 5.84 16.55 9.13
CA ARG A 701 4.99 16.39 7.95
C ARG A 701 3.65 17.05 8.20
N TYR A 702 3.22 17.89 7.28
CA TYR A 702 1.82 18.28 7.17
C TYR A 702 1.20 17.57 5.97
N ASP A 703 0.32 16.61 6.27
CA ASP A 703 -0.52 15.96 5.27
C ASP A 703 -1.70 16.89 4.94
N PRO A 704 -1.84 17.38 3.70
CA PRO A 704 -2.91 18.28 3.32
C PRO A 704 -4.29 17.62 3.21
N TYR A 705 -4.35 16.28 3.10
CA TYR A 705 -5.58 15.53 2.93
C TYR A 705 -6.19 15.16 4.28
N SER A 706 -5.44 14.48 5.16
CA SER A 706 -5.89 14.21 6.54
C SER A 706 -5.81 15.43 7.47
N ARG A 707 -5.17 16.52 7.01
CA ARG A 707 -4.94 17.78 7.75
C ARG A 707 -4.07 17.62 9.01
N LYS A 708 -3.38 16.50 9.19
CA LYS A 708 -2.56 16.21 10.37
C LYS A 708 -1.14 16.77 10.22
N LEU A 709 -0.63 17.37 11.29
CA LEU A 709 0.79 17.71 11.47
C LEU A 709 1.43 16.64 12.37
N THR A 710 2.29 15.78 11.80
CA THR A 710 3.04 14.76 12.56
C THR A 710 4.50 15.16 12.72
N ARG A 711 5.11 14.81 13.86
CA ARG A 711 6.57 14.83 14.02
C ARG A 711 7.11 13.50 13.53
N GLU A 712 8.10 13.54 12.64
CA GLU A 712 8.62 12.35 11.98
C GLU A 712 10.05 12.05 12.48
N THR A 713 10.35 10.78 12.69
CA THR A 713 11.67 10.26 13.11
C THR A 713 12.18 9.20 12.13
N TYR A 714 13.49 8.94 12.14
CA TYR A 714 14.13 7.98 11.23
C TYR A 714 15.27 7.24 11.93
N GLY A 715 15.44 5.95 11.63
CA GLY A 715 16.48 5.08 12.20
C GLY A 715 17.86 5.36 11.61
N HIS A 716 18.44 6.54 11.84
CA HIS A 716 19.71 6.93 11.22
C HIS A 716 20.88 6.00 11.58
N GLU A 717 20.98 5.55 12.83
CA GLU A 717 22.05 4.65 13.27
C GLU A 717 21.91 3.26 12.67
N GLU A 718 20.69 2.71 12.65
CA GLU A 718 20.34 1.43 12.04
C GLU A 718 20.64 1.44 10.54
N MET A 719 20.06 2.38 9.80
CA MET A 719 20.27 2.52 8.35
C MET A 719 21.77 2.64 8.03
N GLN A 720 22.50 3.53 8.71
CA GLN A 720 23.94 3.66 8.47
C GLN A 720 24.72 2.39 8.84
N THR A 721 24.28 1.62 9.84
CA THR A 721 24.90 0.35 10.23
C THR A 721 24.67 -0.73 9.16
N VAL A 722 23.44 -0.85 8.65
CA VAL A 722 23.11 -1.72 7.51
C VAL A 722 23.94 -1.35 6.28
N ARG A 723 24.04 -0.06 5.94
CA ARG A 723 24.84 0.41 4.79
C ARG A 723 26.34 0.18 4.97
N ARG A 724 26.89 0.40 6.18
CA ARG A 724 28.30 0.07 6.51
C ARG A 724 28.56 -1.44 6.40
N SER A 725 27.66 -2.28 6.90
CA SER A 725 27.76 -3.75 6.82
C SER A 725 27.76 -4.24 5.37
N ALA A 726 26.87 -3.68 4.52
CA ALA A 726 26.84 -3.98 3.09
C ALA A 726 28.17 -3.66 2.38
N ILE A 727 28.77 -2.49 2.67
CA ILE A 727 30.10 -2.10 2.14
C ILE A 727 31.21 -3.03 2.63
N GLN A 728 31.21 -3.38 3.93
CA GLN A 728 32.21 -4.27 4.51
C GLN A 728 32.14 -5.68 3.91
N THR A 729 30.93 -6.20 3.71
CA THR A 729 30.70 -7.50 3.06
C THR A 729 31.15 -7.46 1.60
N ALA A 730 30.80 -6.41 0.86
CA ALA A 730 31.21 -6.20 -0.53
C ALA A 730 32.74 -6.17 -0.73
N ARG A 731 33.51 -5.66 0.25
CA ARG A 731 34.99 -5.67 0.18
C ARG A 731 35.61 -7.07 0.16
N THR A 732 34.87 -8.09 0.60
CA THR A 732 35.31 -9.50 0.53
C THR A 732 34.80 -10.25 -0.69
N ALA A 733 33.89 -9.64 -1.47
CA ALA A 733 33.21 -10.28 -2.60
C ALA A 733 34.15 -10.47 -3.81
N ARG A 734 34.28 -11.73 -4.23
CA ARG A 734 35.17 -12.22 -5.29
C ARG A 734 34.60 -12.06 -6.70
N LYS A 735 33.27 -12.01 -6.83
CA LYS A 735 32.57 -11.76 -8.09
C LYS A 735 31.44 -10.77 -7.88
N TRP A 736 31.42 -9.74 -8.72
CA TRP A 736 30.46 -8.63 -8.62
C TRP A 736 29.42 -8.68 -9.74
N GLY A 737 28.29 -8.01 -9.54
CA GLY A 737 27.26 -7.82 -10.57
C GLY A 737 26.89 -6.35 -10.69
N LEU A 738 26.97 -5.80 -11.90
CA LEU A 738 26.66 -4.41 -12.20
C LEU A 738 25.32 -4.34 -12.93
N ILE A 739 24.34 -3.66 -12.33
CA ILE A 739 23.00 -3.51 -12.87
C ILE A 739 22.87 -2.09 -13.44
N LEU A 740 22.54 -1.98 -14.72
CA LEU A 740 22.19 -0.74 -15.37
C LEU A 740 20.66 -0.65 -15.47
N GLY A 741 20.06 0.33 -14.77
CA GLY A 741 18.62 0.55 -14.78
C GLY A 741 18.13 1.03 -16.14
N SER A 742 17.35 0.23 -16.85
CA SER A 742 16.81 0.55 -18.18
C SER A 742 15.43 1.22 -18.15
N LEU A 743 14.79 1.36 -16.98
CA LEU A 743 13.55 2.10 -16.83
C LEU A 743 13.79 3.61 -17.07
N GLY A 744 13.29 4.11 -18.20
CA GLY A 744 13.42 5.50 -18.65
C GLY A 744 14.87 5.98 -18.72
N ARG A 745 15.28 6.76 -17.71
CA ARG A 745 16.54 7.53 -17.66
C ARG A 745 17.29 7.39 -16.33
N GLN A 746 17.00 6.34 -15.56
CA GLN A 746 17.71 6.06 -14.29
C GLN A 746 19.17 5.64 -14.51
N GLY A 747 19.42 4.77 -15.50
CA GLY A 747 20.74 4.21 -15.77
C GLY A 747 21.77 5.23 -16.29
N ASN A 748 23.02 5.10 -15.84
CA ASN A 748 24.14 5.92 -16.30
C ASN A 748 25.34 5.05 -16.73
N PRO A 749 25.51 4.79 -18.04
CA PRO A 749 26.62 3.99 -18.56
C PRO A 749 28.01 4.52 -18.21
N HIS A 750 28.19 5.83 -18.00
CA HIS A 750 29.48 6.41 -17.63
C HIS A 750 29.83 6.14 -16.16
N THR A 751 28.84 6.22 -15.26
CA THR A 751 29.00 5.80 -13.86
C THR A 751 29.24 4.29 -13.76
N MET A 752 28.61 3.47 -14.61
CA MET A 752 28.88 2.05 -14.72
C MET A 752 30.32 1.78 -15.16
N GLY A 753 30.77 2.38 -16.27
CA GLY A 753 32.13 2.22 -16.79
C GLY A 753 33.24 2.69 -15.84
N LEU A 754 32.95 3.66 -14.97
CA LEU A 754 33.86 4.04 -13.88
C LEU A 754 34.06 2.89 -12.88
N ILE A 755 33.00 2.13 -12.57
CA ILE A 755 33.06 0.99 -11.64
C ILE A 755 33.70 -0.23 -12.32
N GLU A 756 33.35 -0.52 -13.58
CA GLU A 756 34.03 -1.54 -14.41
C GLU A 756 35.54 -1.32 -14.45
N LYS A 757 35.98 -0.07 -14.64
CA LYS A 757 37.41 0.29 -14.59
C LYS A 757 38.04 -0.04 -13.24
N ARG A 758 37.38 0.26 -12.11
CA ARG A 758 37.91 -0.05 -10.76
C ARG A 758 37.94 -1.55 -10.45
N LEU A 759 36.98 -2.32 -10.95
CA LEU A 759 36.97 -3.79 -10.85
C LEU A 759 38.11 -4.40 -11.70
N THR A 760 38.31 -3.87 -12.91
CA THR A 760 39.45 -4.23 -13.79
C THR A 760 40.79 -3.94 -13.11
N GLU A 761 40.96 -2.75 -12.53
CA GLU A 761 42.19 -2.35 -11.81
C GLU A 761 42.49 -3.23 -10.59
N ARG A 762 41.47 -3.87 -9.98
CA ARG A 762 41.62 -4.83 -8.88
C ARG A 762 41.64 -6.30 -9.32
N GLY A 763 41.45 -6.60 -10.60
CA GLY A 763 41.35 -7.97 -11.12
C GLY A 763 40.11 -8.73 -10.64
N ILE A 764 39.06 -8.03 -10.19
CA ILE A 764 37.82 -8.64 -9.69
C ILE A 764 36.89 -8.91 -10.89
N PRO A 765 36.46 -10.15 -11.15
CA PRO A 765 35.50 -10.46 -12.22
C PRO A 765 34.10 -9.93 -11.90
N TRP A 766 33.35 -9.54 -12.93
CA TRP A 766 31.97 -9.10 -12.80
C TRP A 766 31.06 -9.58 -13.94
N VAL A 767 29.74 -9.42 -13.75
CA VAL A 767 28.72 -9.56 -14.79
C VAL A 767 27.94 -8.27 -14.96
N ASN A 768 27.45 -8.01 -16.17
CA ASN A 768 26.61 -6.86 -16.49
C ASN A 768 25.17 -7.31 -16.72
N LEU A 769 24.21 -6.64 -16.08
CA LEU A 769 22.77 -6.81 -16.30
C LEU A 769 22.14 -5.50 -16.73
N LEU A 770 21.16 -5.58 -17.62
CA LEU A 770 20.20 -4.50 -17.88
C LEU A 770 18.85 -4.96 -17.33
N LEU A 771 18.22 -4.15 -16.49
CA LEU A 771 16.92 -4.44 -15.87
C LEU A 771 16.06 -3.17 -15.86
N SER A 772 14.77 -3.29 -16.20
CA SER A 772 13.78 -2.24 -15.92
C SER A 772 13.67 -2.04 -14.41
N GLU A 773 13.39 -3.15 -13.71
CA GLU A 773 13.14 -3.21 -12.28
C GLU A 773 14.00 -4.30 -11.62
N ILE A 774 14.47 -3.98 -10.42
CA ILE A 774 15.43 -4.78 -9.67
C ILE A 774 14.70 -5.46 -8.52
N PHE A 775 14.44 -6.77 -8.67
CA PHE A 775 13.76 -7.58 -7.67
C PHE A 775 14.70 -8.61 -7.04
N PRO A 776 14.58 -8.92 -5.73
CA PRO A 776 15.42 -9.91 -5.07
C PRO A 776 15.46 -11.28 -5.77
N GLY A 777 14.30 -11.80 -6.17
CA GLY A 777 14.21 -13.09 -6.88
C GLY A 777 15.00 -13.13 -8.19
N LYS A 778 14.98 -12.06 -9.00
CA LYS A 778 15.74 -11.98 -10.26
C LYS A 778 17.26 -12.04 -10.01
N LEU A 779 17.74 -11.46 -8.91
CA LEU A 779 19.17 -11.48 -8.55
C LEU A 779 19.59 -12.77 -7.84
N ALA A 780 18.69 -13.39 -7.08
CA ALA A 780 18.93 -14.66 -6.37
C ALA A 780 19.25 -15.84 -7.31
N LEU A 781 18.81 -15.79 -8.57
CA LEU A 781 19.14 -16.80 -9.59
C LEU A 781 20.65 -16.87 -9.90
N MET A 782 21.40 -15.79 -9.66
CA MET A 782 22.84 -15.68 -9.92
C MET A 782 23.65 -15.83 -8.63
N ASN A 783 23.52 -17.01 -8.00
CA ASN A 783 24.12 -17.36 -6.71
C ASN A 783 25.65 -17.19 -6.62
N ASP A 784 26.35 -17.20 -7.76
CA ASP A 784 27.80 -17.02 -7.87
C ASP A 784 28.25 -15.56 -7.86
N VAL A 785 27.30 -14.61 -7.92
CA VAL A 785 27.57 -13.19 -7.64
C VAL A 785 27.49 -12.95 -6.13
N GLU A 786 28.55 -12.36 -5.58
CA GLU A 786 28.73 -12.15 -4.14
C GLU A 786 28.36 -10.72 -3.71
N CYS A 787 28.33 -9.76 -4.64
CA CYS A 787 27.90 -8.37 -4.40
C CYS A 787 27.23 -7.76 -5.66
N TRP A 788 26.16 -6.99 -5.47
CA TRP A 788 25.47 -6.26 -6.53
C TRP A 788 25.67 -4.75 -6.40
N VAL A 789 25.79 -4.06 -7.53
CA VAL A 789 25.81 -2.59 -7.62
C VAL A 789 24.73 -2.13 -8.57
N GLN A 790 23.84 -1.27 -8.07
CA GLN A 790 22.75 -0.71 -8.86
C GLN A 790 23.06 0.69 -9.38
N VAL A 791 23.33 0.79 -10.67
CA VAL A 791 23.36 2.05 -11.42
C VAL A 791 21.94 2.34 -11.93
N ALA A 792 21.04 2.58 -10.96
CA ALA A 792 19.59 2.76 -11.12
C ALA A 792 19.05 3.65 -9.98
N CYS A 793 17.76 3.52 -9.61
CA CYS A 793 17.18 4.22 -8.44
C CYS A 793 17.95 3.90 -7.14
N PRO A 794 18.59 4.90 -6.50
CA PRO A 794 19.49 4.66 -5.36
C PRO A 794 18.76 4.26 -4.07
N ARG A 795 17.46 4.55 -3.97
CA ARG A 795 16.63 4.24 -2.79
C ARG A 795 16.40 2.74 -2.60
N LEU A 796 16.39 1.95 -3.67
CA LEU A 796 16.25 0.49 -3.59
C LEU A 796 17.25 -0.18 -2.63
N SER A 797 18.53 0.21 -2.65
CA SER A 797 19.54 -0.29 -1.71
C SER A 797 19.44 0.28 -0.30
N ILE A 798 18.78 1.42 -0.11
CA ILE A 798 18.62 2.07 1.20
C ILE A 798 17.40 1.49 1.92
N ASP A 799 16.25 1.48 1.23
CA ASP A 799 14.95 1.05 1.77
C ASP A 799 14.78 -0.47 1.75
N TRP A 800 15.23 -1.13 0.68
CA TRP A 800 14.99 -2.56 0.43
C TRP A 800 16.26 -3.40 0.47
N GLY A 801 17.40 -2.81 0.85
CA GLY A 801 18.71 -3.45 0.77
C GLY A 801 18.85 -4.74 1.58
N TYR A 802 18.04 -4.91 2.62
CA TYR A 802 17.97 -6.13 3.44
C TYR A 802 17.20 -7.29 2.77
N ALA A 803 16.31 -6.99 1.80
CA ALA A 803 15.51 -8.00 1.12
C ALA A 803 16.30 -8.77 0.05
N PHE A 804 17.55 -8.37 -0.25
CA PHE A 804 18.41 -9.02 -1.22
C PHE A 804 19.37 -10.02 -0.52
N PRO A 805 19.53 -11.26 -1.03
CA PRO A 805 20.37 -12.30 -0.41
C PRO A 805 21.89 -12.03 -0.51
N ARG A 806 22.27 -10.92 -1.13
CA ARG A 806 23.64 -10.43 -1.34
C ARG A 806 23.63 -8.90 -1.21
N PRO A 807 24.71 -8.26 -0.74
CA PRO A 807 24.77 -6.80 -0.61
C PRO A 807 24.42 -6.10 -1.92
N LEU A 808 23.37 -5.27 -1.90
CA LEU A 808 23.02 -4.36 -2.98
C LEU A 808 23.55 -2.95 -2.62
N LEU A 809 24.43 -2.40 -3.45
CA LEU A 809 25.09 -1.11 -3.23
C LEU A 809 24.65 -0.04 -4.25
N THR A 810 24.58 1.21 -3.80
CA THR A 810 24.59 2.38 -4.70
C THR A 810 25.95 2.53 -5.40
N PRO A 811 26.05 3.33 -6.48
CA PRO A 811 27.33 3.59 -7.14
C PRO A 811 28.35 4.32 -6.25
N TYR A 812 27.88 5.09 -5.26
CA TYR A 812 28.74 5.71 -4.26
C TYR A 812 29.38 4.66 -3.35
N GLU A 813 28.55 3.81 -2.74
CA GLU A 813 29.00 2.78 -1.80
C GLU A 813 29.91 1.75 -2.47
N ALA A 814 29.66 1.42 -3.74
CA ALA A 814 30.57 0.62 -4.55
C ALA A 814 31.95 1.26 -4.71
N LEU A 815 32.02 2.58 -4.95
CA LEU A 815 33.30 3.30 -5.00
C LEU A 815 33.98 3.42 -3.62
N VAL A 816 33.23 3.39 -2.52
CA VAL A 816 33.78 3.33 -1.14
C VAL A 816 34.29 1.92 -0.79
N ALA A 817 33.58 0.88 -1.24
CA ALA A 817 34.03 -0.50 -1.14
C ALA A 817 35.31 -0.75 -1.95
N LEU A 818 35.38 -0.23 -3.18
CA LEU A 818 36.55 -0.28 -4.08
C LEU A 818 37.62 0.80 -3.79
N GLU A 819 37.52 1.50 -2.66
CA GLU A 819 38.47 2.50 -2.13
C GLU A 819 38.81 3.63 -3.13
N ALA A 820 37.90 3.90 -4.06
CA ALA A 820 37.98 4.95 -5.07
C ALA A 820 37.28 6.26 -4.64
N ARG A 821 36.57 6.23 -3.50
CA ARG A 821 36.01 7.39 -2.78
C ARG A 821 36.10 7.13 -1.27
N GLU A 822 36.16 8.21 -0.49
CA GLU A 822 36.03 8.16 0.96
C GLU A 822 34.57 7.90 1.37
N GLY A 823 34.38 7.18 2.48
CA GLY A 823 33.06 6.99 3.08
C GLY A 823 32.63 8.19 3.94
N TRP A 824 31.36 8.24 4.34
CA TRP A 824 30.78 9.36 5.08
C TRP A 824 31.29 9.51 6.53
N GLY A 825 32.13 8.60 7.01
CA GLY A 825 32.70 8.64 8.36
C GLY A 825 31.63 8.62 9.44
N SER A 826 31.65 9.62 10.31
CA SER A 826 30.62 9.93 11.32
C SER A 826 29.64 11.03 10.88
N GLY A 827 29.68 11.46 9.62
CA GLY A 827 28.76 12.46 9.06
C GLY A 827 27.41 11.87 8.62
N PRO A 828 26.49 12.71 8.11
CA PRO A 828 25.24 12.24 7.51
C PRO A 828 25.50 11.41 6.24
N TYR A 829 24.60 10.49 5.93
CA TYR A 829 24.64 9.73 4.68
C TYR A 829 24.22 10.66 3.51
N PRO A 830 24.97 10.73 2.40
CA PRO A 830 24.74 11.72 1.36
C PRO A 830 23.56 11.33 0.44
N MET A 831 22.57 12.24 0.33
CA MET A 831 21.34 12.06 -0.46
C MET A 831 21.24 13.10 -1.57
N ASP A 832 22.17 13.08 -2.53
CA ASP A 832 22.34 14.09 -3.57
C ASP A 832 22.48 13.51 -5.00
N PHE A 833 21.92 12.32 -5.24
CA PHE A 833 22.24 11.48 -6.41
C PHE A 833 22.07 12.18 -7.78
N TYR A 834 21.13 13.12 -7.95
CA TYR A 834 20.93 13.94 -9.15
C TYR A 834 21.45 15.38 -9.05
N GLY A 835 22.09 15.76 -7.94
CA GLY A 835 22.69 17.08 -7.75
C GLY A 835 23.76 17.39 -8.81
N LYS A 836 23.97 18.68 -9.10
CA LYS A 836 24.96 19.16 -10.09
C LYS A 836 26.37 18.56 -9.93
N ASP A 837 26.79 18.35 -8.69
CA ASP A 837 28.09 17.77 -8.31
C ASP A 837 27.90 16.43 -7.56
N GLY A 838 26.71 15.82 -7.71
CA GLY A 838 26.19 14.74 -6.89
C GLY A 838 26.68 13.33 -7.26
N LEU A 839 26.43 12.38 -6.35
CA LEU A 839 27.22 11.15 -6.30
C LEU A 839 26.93 10.12 -7.41
N ALA A 840 25.76 10.13 -8.04
CA ALA A 840 25.35 9.12 -9.05
C ALA A 840 25.75 9.45 -10.49
N ARG A 841 25.98 10.74 -10.80
CA ARG A 841 26.33 11.22 -12.14
C ARG A 841 27.78 11.67 -12.14
N ALA A 842 28.71 10.73 -12.33
CA ALA A 842 30.09 11.07 -12.60
C ALA A 842 30.14 12.02 -13.82
N LYS A 843 30.92 13.10 -13.72
CA LYS A 843 31.21 13.96 -14.87
C LYS A 843 31.99 13.12 -15.91
N PRO A 844 31.82 13.36 -17.23
CA PRO A 844 32.62 12.71 -18.25
C PRO A 844 34.11 12.77 -17.90
N ILE A 845 34.82 11.66 -18.09
CA ILE A 845 36.28 11.70 -18.03
C ILE A 845 36.71 12.51 -19.24
N GLU A 846 37.28 13.69 -19.02
CA GLU A 846 37.93 14.43 -20.10
C GLU A 846 38.99 13.52 -20.72
N ALA A 847 38.89 13.32 -22.04
CA ALA A 847 39.85 12.50 -22.77
C ALA A 847 41.20 13.21 -22.71
N GLY A 848 42.06 12.78 -21.78
CA GLY A 848 43.34 13.40 -21.49
C GLY A 848 44.15 13.57 -22.77
N GLY A 849 44.39 14.83 -23.15
CA GLY A 849 45.19 15.16 -24.32
C GLY A 849 46.58 14.57 -24.19
N SER A 850 47.05 13.88 -25.23
CA SER A 850 48.42 13.39 -25.28
C SER A 850 49.39 14.58 -25.34
N GLY A 851 50.29 14.63 -24.36
CA GLY A 851 51.44 15.52 -24.27
C GLY A 851 52.64 14.74 -23.77
#